data_AF-A0A7C6CL85-F1
#
_entry.id   AF-A0A7C6CL85-F1
#
_cell.length_a   1.000
_cell.length_b   1.000
_cell.length_c   1.000
_cell.angle_alpha   90.00
_cell.angle_beta   90.00
_cell.angle_gamma   90.00
#
_symmetry.space_group_name_H-M   'P 1'
#
loop_
_entity.id
_entity.type
_entity.pdbx_description
1 polymer ?
#
loop_
_entity_poly.entity_id
_entity_poly.type
_entity_poly.pdbx_seq_one_letter_code
_entity_poly.pdbx_strand_id
1 'polypeptide(L)'
;MEFDDNLEKEEQVQVDKGEQSENGECGQKSIDEEWVTNDQLNTETKEDFPPELAVTPQDETGDGRSGSFPFELEADNPTLVMPDRVQVKPKTPAWAGDFNPQVTRIRVSNQQSGLGAEIPRDQGLVQRLQGAEVTVGERTARVNPVVRPTQLPMPAVKVRNITGEIRNVTAELIKDKVIVQGIIHKQIFFVGLDNIVRHFAEDLPFSTFIDLPGAEPGMNVQVQPRIEKILFRLTDDGLFIRQKIVLEIFIKVTQFVQVGLELGTGPLLLLPRVVGEGVKQELVENVFTLAVPALKVDEIRGEIRNIETDVIPDKVVVQGIIHKQIFFVDQDNNARHQAEEVPFSLFLDLPGVVPGVDLQVHPRIEGIFFELLSETELRQKVVVEVFVKATESIQERVAIGAGPLFKVEQVIGEGQQQVLNESVLTLERPAIKIREIVGEIRNLVTEVIPDKVIIQGIIHKQIFFIGEDNIEYHQAEERRFSLFIDVPGAVPGLNVTVRPRIETILFQLESETLLREKVIVLINVVVTETIQVPLVTGDFSLFKLEQVIGEGVRQILVERRERIPVTPVRNVVVEVVVPPAGIVTGRQQIIVENVVELPQPAVKIKEVQGEISDLRARVIFNDAVLIDGIINKQVFFVGEDGVVRSVTERIPFSILVTVPGITPETPFSVAVEIENISFTLSPDGRFLRQIIVLNAEVTGETPVPEPFQVVTAVTGPGIVTETVLVGAPIQTPTGVEVREFPVVTNVSGPGIERVERAVVLLDVVNDGNPNPVPIEVVTDVIFAVTPLQTVRA
;
A
#
# COMPACT_ATOMS: atom_id res chain seq x y z
N MET A 1 -27.45 21.06 56.57
CA MET A 1 -26.92 22.18 55.77
C MET A 1 -26.82 21.69 54.32
N GLU A 2 -27.92 21.40 53.62
CA GLU A 2 -29.17 22.19 53.47
C GLU A 2 -28.84 23.59 52.91
N PHE A 3 -29.50 24.10 51.87
CA PHE A 3 -30.95 24.02 51.57
C PHE A 3 -31.31 23.83 50.08
N ASP A 4 -32.48 23.22 49.85
CA ASP A 4 -33.56 23.46 48.85
C ASP A 4 -33.26 23.61 47.33
N ASP A 5 -34.19 23.30 46.40
CA ASP A 5 -35.64 23.02 46.53
C ASP A 5 -36.14 21.92 45.56
N ASN A 6 -37.40 21.48 45.69
CA ASN A 6 -37.85 20.11 45.33
C ASN A 6 -39.15 20.03 44.44
N LEU A 7 -39.62 18.78 44.22
CA LEU A 7 -40.84 18.28 43.51
C LEU A 7 -40.71 18.02 41.99
N GLU A 8 -40.91 16.81 41.43
CA GLU A 8 -41.97 15.75 41.55
C GLU A 8 -43.32 16.12 40.86
N LYS A 9 -44.06 15.24 40.16
CA LYS A 9 -43.83 13.92 39.50
C LYS A 9 -45.00 13.64 38.51
N GLU A 10 -45.06 12.43 37.95
CA GLU A 10 -46.08 11.90 37.00
C GLU A 10 -47.56 12.08 37.43
N GLU A 11 -48.49 12.23 36.47
CA GLU A 11 -49.73 11.42 36.45
C GLU A 11 -50.42 11.34 35.07
N GLN A 12 -51.22 10.29 34.87
CA GLN A 12 -52.13 10.06 33.73
C GLN A 12 -53.51 10.70 34.00
N VAL A 13 -54.49 10.58 33.06
CA VAL A 13 -55.89 10.08 33.30
C VAL A 13 -56.96 10.61 32.28
N GLN A 14 -57.67 9.64 31.65
CA GLN A 14 -59.09 9.60 31.16
C GLN A 14 -59.68 10.67 30.21
N VAL A 15 -60.20 10.30 29.01
CA VAL A 15 -61.53 9.68 28.65
C VAL A 15 -62.70 10.68 28.63
N ASP A 16 -63.38 10.82 27.47
CA ASP A 16 -64.78 10.35 27.29
C ASP A 16 -65.32 10.51 25.84
N LYS A 17 -66.36 9.71 25.52
CA LYS A 17 -67.40 9.79 24.46
C LYS A 17 -67.16 9.14 23.09
N GLY A 18 -68.06 8.20 22.75
CA GLY A 18 -68.60 8.09 21.39
C GLY A 18 -68.94 6.68 20.87
N GLU A 19 -70.14 6.20 21.16
CA GLU A 19 -70.89 5.21 20.35
C GLU A 19 -71.05 5.67 18.88
N GLN A 20 -71.35 4.88 17.83
CA GLN A 20 -71.80 3.48 17.70
C GLN A 20 -71.56 2.95 16.26
N SER A 21 -71.82 1.65 16.05
CA SER A 21 -71.87 0.81 14.83
C SER A 21 -72.39 1.37 13.48
N GLU A 22 -71.93 0.81 12.34
CA GLU A 22 -72.72 -0.16 11.51
C GLU A 22 -71.95 -0.79 10.31
N ASN A 23 -72.56 -1.83 9.70
CA ASN A 23 -72.07 -2.71 8.61
C ASN A 23 -72.31 -2.07 7.20
N GLY A 24 -71.89 -2.59 6.03
CA GLY A 24 -71.14 -3.80 5.61
C GLY A 24 -71.16 -4.01 4.07
N GLU A 25 -70.40 -5.02 3.59
CA GLU A 25 -70.48 -5.76 2.29
C GLU A 25 -70.37 -5.11 0.87
N CYS A 26 -69.31 -5.51 0.15
CA CYS A 26 -69.25 -6.24 -1.15
C CYS A 26 -69.91 -5.72 -2.47
N GLY A 27 -69.16 -5.79 -3.60
CA GLY A 27 -69.68 -5.64 -4.98
C GLY A 27 -68.60 -5.74 -6.10
N GLN A 28 -68.95 -6.16 -7.33
CA GLN A 28 -68.01 -6.54 -8.41
C GLN A 28 -68.27 -5.89 -9.80
N LYS A 29 -67.19 -5.75 -10.61
CA LYS A 29 -67.07 -6.01 -12.09
C LYS A 29 -67.76 -5.16 -13.20
N SER A 30 -67.18 -5.32 -14.41
CA SER A 30 -67.65 -5.16 -15.83
C SER A 30 -67.63 -3.75 -16.49
N ILE A 31 -66.87 -3.41 -17.58
CA ILE A 31 -66.66 -3.73 -19.06
C ILE A 31 -67.48 -2.87 -20.08
N ASP A 32 -66.91 -2.68 -21.29
CA ASP A 32 -67.45 -2.35 -22.65
C ASP A 32 -67.50 -0.84 -23.10
N GLU A 33 -66.87 -0.36 -24.21
CA GLU A 33 -67.16 -0.34 -25.70
C GLU A 33 -67.65 1.07 -26.20
N GLU A 34 -67.42 1.66 -27.40
CA GLU A 34 -66.43 1.57 -28.52
C GLU A 34 -66.49 2.82 -29.49
N TRP A 35 -65.44 3.10 -30.30
CA TRP A 35 -65.38 3.81 -31.64
C TRP A 35 -65.66 5.35 -31.80
N VAL A 36 -65.38 6.11 -32.92
CA VAL A 36 -64.36 6.17 -34.05
C VAL A 36 -64.52 7.52 -34.86
N THR A 37 -63.56 7.96 -35.73
CA THR A 37 -63.69 8.57 -37.12
C THR A 37 -62.54 9.57 -37.51
N ASN A 38 -62.53 10.09 -38.77
CA ASN A 38 -61.49 10.87 -39.50
C ASN A 38 -61.89 12.39 -39.68
N ASP A 39 -61.29 13.32 -40.48
CA ASP A 39 -60.52 13.22 -41.77
C ASP A 39 -59.80 14.54 -42.26
N GLN A 40 -58.74 14.38 -43.10
CA GLN A 40 -58.12 15.20 -44.21
C GLN A 40 -58.11 16.77 -44.36
N LEU A 41 -56.96 17.39 -44.78
CA LEU A 41 -56.57 17.86 -46.17
C LEU A 41 -55.33 18.86 -46.22
N ASN A 42 -55.05 19.59 -47.33
CA ASN A 42 -53.67 19.82 -47.89
C ASN A 42 -53.35 21.24 -48.53
N THR A 43 -52.06 21.52 -48.90
CA THR A 43 -51.46 22.46 -49.94
C THR A 43 -50.87 23.91 -49.71
N GLU A 44 -49.57 24.07 -50.11
CA GLU A 44 -48.85 25.09 -50.98
C GLU A 44 -48.29 26.54 -50.61
N THR A 45 -47.03 26.79 -51.12
CA THR A 45 -46.35 28.03 -51.68
C THR A 45 -45.49 29.11 -50.91
N LYS A 46 -44.13 29.01 -51.06
CA LYS A 46 -43.01 29.94 -51.53
C LYS A 46 -42.69 31.42 -51.08
N GLU A 47 -41.36 31.65 -50.90
CA GLU A 47 -40.44 32.81 -51.24
C GLU A 47 -39.98 33.95 -50.24
N ASP A 48 -38.72 33.82 -49.73
CA ASP A 48 -37.53 34.73 -49.52
C ASP A 48 -37.42 36.05 -48.66
N PHE A 49 -36.66 35.96 -47.53
CA PHE A 49 -35.57 36.82 -46.92
C PHE A 49 -35.71 38.34 -46.56
N PRO A 50 -34.86 38.97 -45.67
CA PRO A 50 -33.89 38.53 -44.61
C PRO A 50 -34.06 39.33 -43.25
N PRO A 51 -33.06 39.47 -42.31
CA PRO A 51 -32.23 38.51 -41.55
C PRO A 51 -32.46 38.55 -40.00
N GLU A 52 -31.74 37.67 -39.26
CA GLU A 52 -31.50 37.64 -37.78
C GLU A 52 -32.62 37.23 -36.79
N LEU A 53 -32.21 36.42 -35.79
CA LEU A 53 -32.90 35.92 -34.57
C LEU A 53 -33.89 34.73 -34.69
N ALA A 54 -33.89 33.88 -33.64
CA ALA A 54 -34.64 32.62 -33.38
C ALA A 54 -34.14 31.32 -34.09
N VAL A 55 -34.10 30.09 -33.54
CA VAL A 55 -34.74 29.37 -32.39
C VAL A 55 -36.17 28.85 -32.70
N THR A 56 -36.53 27.54 -32.69
CA THR A 56 -35.84 26.23 -32.46
C THR A 56 -36.76 25.08 -32.95
N PRO A 57 -36.25 23.84 -33.12
CA PRO A 57 -37.04 22.63 -32.80
C PRO A 57 -36.34 21.80 -31.69
N GLN A 58 -36.88 21.60 -30.48
CA GLN A 58 -38.12 20.85 -30.20
C GLN A 58 -38.14 19.56 -31.02
N ASP A 59 -37.29 18.56 -30.71
CA ASP A 59 -37.04 17.89 -29.42
C ASP A 59 -38.30 17.22 -28.84
N GLU A 60 -38.27 15.89 -28.82
CA GLU A 60 -39.34 15.01 -28.36
C GLU A 60 -39.44 15.04 -26.83
N THR A 61 -40.49 15.70 -26.33
CA THR A 61 -41.19 15.39 -25.07
C THR A 61 -40.35 15.16 -23.81
N GLY A 62 -40.12 16.25 -23.05
CA GLY A 62 -40.07 16.19 -21.58
C GLY A 62 -41.46 15.90 -20.96
N ASP A 63 -41.66 15.94 -19.65
CA ASP A 63 -40.78 16.48 -18.60
C ASP A 63 -41.08 15.86 -17.21
N GLY A 64 -40.05 15.79 -16.36
CA GLY A 64 -40.13 15.94 -14.90
C GLY A 64 -40.90 14.93 -14.03
N ARG A 65 -40.16 14.08 -13.29
CA ARG A 65 -39.84 14.35 -11.86
C ARG A 65 -39.05 13.25 -11.13
N SER A 66 -38.02 13.69 -10.40
CA SER A 66 -37.45 13.16 -9.14
C SER A 66 -37.18 11.65 -9.00
N GLY A 67 -35.90 11.28 -9.02
CA GLY A 67 -35.37 10.00 -8.56
C GLY A 67 -33.99 10.17 -7.90
N SER A 68 -33.94 10.84 -6.75
CA SER A 68 -32.72 11.04 -5.96
C SER A 68 -32.27 9.73 -5.30
N PHE A 69 -30.98 9.39 -5.40
CA PHE A 69 -30.31 8.52 -4.43
C PHE A 69 -28.97 9.13 -4.01
N PRO A 70 -28.57 8.97 -2.74
CA PRO A 70 -27.66 9.90 -2.10
C PRO A 70 -26.19 9.55 -2.35
N PHE A 71 -25.37 10.59 -2.48
CA PHE A 71 -24.12 10.60 -1.76
C PHE A 71 -24.23 11.75 -0.76
N GLU A 72 -24.19 11.43 0.53
CA GLU A 72 -24.09 12.45 1.56
C GLU A 72 -22.76 13.18 1.37
N LEU A 73 -22.82 14.51 1.39
CA LEU A 73 -21.66 15.29 1.77
C LEU A 73 -21.40 14.97 3.25
N GLU A 74 -20.52 14.01 3.51
CA GLU A 74 -19.84 13.96 4.80
C GLU A 74 -19.13 15.32 4.96
N ALA A 75 -19.67 16.13 5.85
CA ALA A 75 -19.10 17.43 6.23
C ALA A 75 -17.91 17.21 7.17
N ASP A 76 -16.94 16.42 6.73
CA ASP A 76 -15.60 16.37 7.29
C ASP A 76 -14.66 17.14 6.37
N ASN A 77 -14.02 18.19 6.90
CA ASN A 77 -13.08 19.02 6.17
C ASN A 77 -12.01 18.15 5.49
N PRO A 78 -11.99 18.06 4.14
CA PRO A 78 -10.91 17.37 3.45
C PRO A 78 -9.67 18.24 3.62
N THR A 79 -8.85 17.85 4.60
CA THR A 79 -7.55 18.44 4.85
C THR A 79 -6.66 18.08 3.67
N LEU A 80 -6.73 18.90 2.61
CA LEU A 80 -6.17 18.60 1.30
C LEU A 80 -4.64 18.57 1.39
N VAL A 81 -4.09 17.37 1.57
CA VAL A 81 -2.65 17.11 1.68
C VAL A 81 -1.99 17.45 0.36
N MET A 82 -1.20 18.52 0.33
CA MET A 82 -0.53 18.97 -0.90
C MET A 82 0.92 18.50 -0.97
N PRO A 83 1.35 17.87 -2.07
CA PRO A 83 2.76 17.59 -2.30
C PRO A 83 3.54 18.88 -2.58
N ASP A 84 4.81 18.92 -2.19
CA ASP A 84 5.70 20.02 -2.53
C ASP A 84 6.27 19.88 -3.95
N ARG A 85 6.09 20.90 -4.82
CA ARG A 85 7.15 21.43 -5.71
C ARG A 85 6.73 22.64 -6.57
N VAL A 86 7.76 23.35 -7.04
CA VAL A 86 7.74 24.51 -7.95
C VAL A 86 6.95 25.73 -7.45
N GLN A 87 7.59 26.50 -6.57
CA GLN A 87 7.28 27.93 -6.42
C GLN A 87 7.91 28.69 -7.59
N VAL A 88 7.12 29.43 -8.36
CA VAL A 88 7.61 30.36 -9.38
C VAL A 88 7.24 31.77 -8.95
N LYS A 89 8.21 32.66 -8.92
CA LYS A 89 7.93 34.10 -8.81
C LYS A 89 7.69 34.63 -10.23
N PRO A 90 6.52 35.19 -10.55
CA PRO A 90 6.25 35.74 -11.87
C PRO A 90 7.22 36.89 -12.19
N LYS A 91 7.55 37.06 -13.47
CA LYS A 91 8.37 38.19 -13.94
C LYS A 91 7.54 39.47 -13.82
N THR A 92 8.07 40.52 -13.21
CA THR A 92 7.35 41.79 -13.04
C THR A 92 7.14 42.49 -14.40
N PRO A 93 5.90 42.73 -14.87
CA PRO A 93 5.67 43.49 -16.09
C PRO A 93 5.92 44.99 -15.87
N ALA A 94 6.50 45.65 -16.87
CA ALA A 94 7.06 46.99 -16.74
C ALA A 94 6.20 48.11 -17.37
N TRP A 95 4.99 48.36 -16.87
CA TRP A 95 4.25 49.62 -17.10
C TRP A 95 3.42 50.05 -15.89
N ALA A 96 3.27 51.36 -15.70
CA ALA A 96 2.59 51.95 -14.54
C ALA A 96 1.44 52.88 -14.97
N GLY A 97 0.39 52.97 -14.14
CA GLY A 97 -0.75 53.87 -14.34
C GLY A 97 -1.59 54.07 -13.07
N ASP A 98 -1.38 55.21 -12.41
CA ASP A 98 -2.22 55.95 -11.46
C ASP A 98 -3.17 55.20 -10.49
N PHE A 99 -2.80 55.20 -9.20
CA PHE A 99 -3.71 54.98 -8.06
C PHE A 99 -3.66 56.17 -7.09
N ASN A 100 -4.83 56.63 -6.60
CA ASN A 100 -4.99 57.89 -5.87
C ASN A 100 -5.13 57.65 -4.33
N PRO A 101 -4.18 58.11 -3.49
CA PRO A 101 -4.12 57.76 -2.06
C PRO A 101 -5.03 58.60 -1.12
N GLN A 102 -6.11 59.21 -1.61
CA GLN A 102 -6.95 60.13 -0.82
C GLN A 102 -7.98 59.50 0.14
N VAL A 103 -8.04 58.16 0.30
CA VAL A 103 -9.12 57.49 1.06
C VAL A 103 -8.64 56.54 2.19
N THR A 104 -7.68 56.97 3.00
CA THR A 104 -7.52 56.41 4.37
C THR A 104 -7.09 57.49 5.37
N ARG A 105 -8.02 58.02 6.18
CA ARG A 105 -7.69 59.01 7.21
C ARG A 105 -7.30 58.34 8.52
N ILE A 106 -6.03 58.42 8.86
CA ILE A 106 -5.52 58.12 10.20
C ILE A 106 -6.09 59.14 11.21
N ARG A 107 -6.56 58.66 12.36
CA ARG A 107 -6.70 59.48 13.59
C ARG A 107 -5.97 58.78 14.73
N VAL A 108 -4.87 59.38 15.18
CA VAL A 108 -4.21 59.04 16.44
C VAL A 108 -4.73 59.99 17.52
N SER A 109 -5.08 59.45 18.69
CA SER A 109 -5.30 60.24 19.91
C SER A 109 -4.59 59.60 21.09
N ASN A 110 -3.46 60.18 21.49
CA ASN A 110 -2.79 59.83 22.75
C ASN A 110 -3.64 60.25 23.95
N GLN A 111 -3.74 59.38 24.96
CA GLN A 111 -3.72 59.79 26.36
C GLN A 111 -3.25 58.65 27.27
N GLN A 112 -2.37 58.99 28.21
CA GLN A 112 -1.82 58.04 29.19
C GLN A 112 -2.71 57.99 30.44
N SER A 113 -2.89 56.78 30.98
CA SER A 113 -2.73 56.51 32.41
C SER A 113 -2.49 55.03 32.59
N GLY A 114 -1.52 54.66 33.43
CA GLY A 114 -1.15 53.26 33.64
C GLY A 114 -1.33 52.84 35.10
N LEU A 115 -1.11 51.55 35.34
CA LEU A 115 -0.52 50.98 36.55
C LEU A 115 -0.08 49.55 36.16
N GLY A 116 1.15 49.18 36.50
CA GLY A 116 1.78 47.97 35.98
C GLY A 116 1.61 46.74 36.87
N ALA A 117 1.87 45.57 36.27
CA ALA A 117 2.27 44.36 36.98
C ALA A 117 3.35 43.67 36.14
N GLU A 118 4.58 43.62 36.64
CA GLU A 118 5.64 42.78 36.07
C GLU A 118 5.30 41.31 36.33
N ILE A 119 5.46 40.45 35.32
CA ILE A 119 5.38 38.99 35.49
C ILE A 119 6.78 38.42 35.26
N PRO A 120 7.29 37.53 36.14
CA PRO A 120 8.72 37.19 36.14
C PRO A 120 9.11 36.26 34.99
N ARG A 121 10.37 36.38 34.56
CA ARG A 121 11.07 35.29 33.86
C ARG A 121 11.60 34.32 34.92
N ASP A 122 11.17 33.06 34.91
CA ASP A 122 11.96 31.99 35.53
C ASP A 122 11.77 30.62 34.87
N GLN A 123 12.61 29.68 35.31
CA GLN A 123 13.09 28.52 34.58
C GLN A 123 12.24 27.25 34.73
N GLY A 124 12.30 26.40 33.71
CA GLY A 124 12.46 24.95 33.84
C GLY A 124 11.44 24.17 34.69
N LEU A 125 10.36 23.71 34.06
CA LEU A 125 9.50 22.65 34.60
C LEU A 125 9.49 21.42 33.66
N VAL A 126 10.35 20.46 33.97
CA VAL A 126 10.32 19.12 33.37
C VAL A 126 9.18 18.32 34.02
N GLN A 127 8.04 18.19 33.33
CA GLN A 127 6.99 17.29 33.79
C GLN A 127 7.39 15.82 33.61
N ARG A 128 7.40 15.09 34.72
CA ARG A 128 7.54 13.63 34.75
C ARG A 128 6.19 13.01 34.39
N LEU A 129 6.16 12.15 33.38
CA LEU A 129 5.01 11.27 33.11
C LEU A 129 5.23 9.91 33.77
N GLN A 130 4.20 9.40 34.44
CA GLN A 130 4.23 8.11 35.14
C GLN A 130 4.03 6.94 34.16
N GLY A 131 4.59 5.78 34.50
CA GLY A 131 4.72 4.64 33.58
C GLY A 131 3.45 3.80 33.41
N ALA A 132 3.44 3.01 32.34
CA ALA A 132 2.51 1.90 32.12
C ALA A 132 3.22 0.56 32.39
N GLU A 133 2.54 -0.36 33.07
CA GLU A 133 3.01 -1.73 33.24
C GLU A 133 2.84 -2.54 31.94
N VAL A 134 3.78 -3.44 31.66
CA VAL A 134 3.69 -4.41 30.56
C VAL A 134 3.63 -5.82 31.15
N THR A 135 2.50 -6.48 30.99
CA THR A 135 2.32 -7.89 31.36
C THR A 135 3.19 -8.78 30.46
N VAL A 136 4.21 -9.42 31.03
CA VAL A 136 5.10 -10.32 30.28
C VAL A 136 4.49 -11.71 30.22
N GLY A 137 4.09 -12.13 29.02
CA GLY A 137 3.39 -13.40 28.83
C GLY A 137 3.51 -14.00 27.43
N GLU A 138 4.73 -14.22 26.92
CA GLU A 138 5.02 -15.42 26.12
C GLU A 138 6.52 -15.70 25.94
N ARG A 139 6.87 -16.99 25.85
CA ARG A 139 8.23 -17.49 26.07
C ARG A 139 8.96 -17.81 24.76
N THR A 140 9.23 -16.78 23.96
CA THR A 140 10.13 -16.92 22.80
C THR A 140 11.59 -17.07 23.23
N ALA A 141 12.27 -18.09 22.70
CA ALA A 141 13.67 -18.37 23.01
C ALA A 141 14.58 -17.25 22.47
N ARG A 142 15.13 -16.42 23.36
CA ARG A 142 16.09 -15.38 23.00
C ARG A 142 17.42 -15.99 22.57
N VAL A 143 17.61 -16.14 21.26
CA VAL A 143 18.95 -16.27 20.67
C VAL A 143 19.64 -14.91 20.84
N ASN A 144 20.59 -14.81 21.77
CA ASN A 144 21.36 -13.59 21.96
C ASN A 144 22.25 -13.35 20.71
N PRO A 145 22.10 -12.23 19.98
CA PRO A 145 22.92 -11.96 18.81
C PRO A 145 24.38 -11.71 19.24
N VAL A 146 25.32 -12.32 18.51
CA VAL A 146 26.76 -12.15 18.77
C VAL A 146 27.20 -10.78 18.27
N VAL A 147 27.62 -9.90 19.20
CA VAL A 147 28.24 -8.63 18.87
C VAL A 147 29.71 -8.87 18.55
N ARG A 148 30.11 -8.73 17.27
CA ARG A 148 31.53 -8.81 16.90
C ARG A 148 32.21 -7.47 17.16
N PRO A 149 33.38 -7.45 17.83
CA PRO A 149 34.19 -6.24 17.90
C PRO A 149 34.80 -5.92 16.53
N THR A 150 35.12 -4.65 16.28
CA THR A 150 35.79 -4.23 15.03
C THR A 150 37.25 -4.65 15.06
N GLN A 151 37.66 -5.45 14.08
CA GLN A 151 39.06 -5.81 13.89
C GLN A 151 39.83 -4.63 13.29
N LEU A 152 40.97 -4.30 13.88
CA LEU A 152 41.93 -3.37 13.32
C LEU A 152 42.79 -4.07 12.25
N PRO A 153 43.28 -3.35 11.22
CA PRO A 153 44.15 -3.92 10.19
C PRO A 153 45.53 -4.33 10.72
N MET A 154 45.89 -3.93 11.95
CA MET A 154 47.11 -4.30 12.66
C MET A 154 46.94 -4.08 14.17
N PRO A 155 47.75 -4.72 15.05
CA PRO A 155 47.68 -4.50 16.48
C PRO A 155 47.97 -3.04 16.87
N ALA A 156 47.19 -2.53 17.82
CA ALA A 156 47.34 -1.20 18.40
C ALA A 156 47.77 -1.27 19.87
N VAL A 157 48.55 -0.27 20.30
CA VAL A 157 48.84 -0.02 21.72
C VAL A 157 47.66 0.65 22.41
N LYS A 158 46.99 1.57 21.70
CA LYS A 158 45.79 2.28 22.18
C LYS A 158 44.99 2.89 21.03
N VAL A 159 43.69 3.04 21.24
CA VAL A 159 42.82 3.89 20.40
C VAL A 159 42.90 5.32 20.94
N ARG A 160 43.16 6.31 20.08
CA ARG A 160 43.19 7.73 20.43
C ARG A 160 41.77 8.28 20.55
N ASN A 161 40.98 8.09 19.50
CA ASN A 161 39.59 8.53 19.40
C ASN A 161 38.91 7.84 18.23
N ILE A 162 37.58 7.79 18.25
CA ILE A 162 36.76 7.42 17.10
C ILE A 162 35.86 8.63 16.81
N THR A 163 35.94 9.17 15.60
CA THR A 163 34.97 10.16 15.11
C THR A 163 33.96 9.46 14.21
N GLY A 164 32.72 9.94 14.18
CA GLY A 164 31.71 9.40 13.29
C GLY A 164 30.83 10.51 12.73
N GLU A 165 30.28 10.26 11.56
CA GLU A 165 29.25 11.06 10.91
C GLU A 165 28.16 10.12 10.37
N ILE A 166 26.98 10.67 10.11
CA ILE A 166 25.84 9.92 9.61
C ILE A 166 25.66 10.26 8.13
N ARG A 167 25.57 9.24 7.28
CA ARG A 167 25.44 9.35 5.82
C ARG A 167 24.20 8.58 5.35
N ASN A 168 23.72 8.94 4.17
CA ASN A 168 22.66 8.24 3.43
C ASN A 168 21.42 7.96 4.30
N VAL A 169 20.95 9.00 5.01
CA VAL A 169 19.75 8.89 5.84
C VAL A 169 18.53 8.83 4.92
N THR A 170 17.73 7.78 5.07
CA THR A 170 16.43 7.64 4.40
C THR A 170 15.34 7.50 5.45
N ALA A 171 14.14 7.96 5.10
CA ALA A 171 12.95 7.90 5.93
C ALA A 171 11.78 7.39 5.09
N GLU A 172 11.02 6.45 5.64
CA GLU A 172 9.83 5.88 5.01
C GLU A 172 8.66 6.01 5.99
N LEU A 173 7.59 6.65 5.55
CA LEU A 173 6.34 6.81 6.28
C LEU A 173 5.43 5.63 6.00
N ILE A 174 5.05 4.94 7.06
CA ILE A 174 3.95 3.96 7.06
C ILE A 174 2.92 4.41 8.09
N LYS A 175 1.73 3.81 8.08
CA LYS A 175 0.67 4.19 9.03
C LYS A 175 1.16 4.13 10.49
N ASP A 176 1.02 5.25 11.18
CA ASP A 176 1.38 5.51 12.57
C ASP A 176 2.87 5.31 12.92
N LYS A 177 3.79 5.18 11.94
CA LYS A 177 5.21 4.93 12.19
C LYS A 177 6.12 5.49 11.10
N VAL A 178 7.35 5.80 11.49
CA VAL A 178 8.41 6.17 10.54
C VAL A 178 9.59 5.24 10.66
N ILE A 179 10.00 4.64 9.56
CA ILE A 179 11.21 3.82 9.46
C ILE A 179 12.36 4.75 9.07
N VAL A 180 13.42 4.76 9.85
CA VAL A 180 14.63 5.55 9.59
C VAL A 180 15.81 4.60 9.38
N GLN A 181 16.51 4.77 8.27
CA GLN A 181 17.70 4.00 7.93
C GLN A 181 18.87 4.92 7.62
N GLY A 182 20.10 4.42 7.74
CA GLY A 182 21.29 5.16 7.35
C GLY A 182 22.58 4.43 7.67
N ILE A 183 23.71 5.11 7.44
CA ILE A 183 25.06 4.57 7.65
C ILE A 183 25.81 5.48 8.62
N ILE A 184 26.33 4.91 9.71
CA ILE A 184 27.29 5.60 10.57
C ILE A 184 28.69 5.33 10.01
N HIS A 185 29.26 6.32 9.33
CA HIS A 185 30.63 6.29 8.82
C HIS A 185 31.58 6.74 9.91
N LYS A 186 32.58 5.91 10.26
CA LYS A 186 33.50 6.19 11.37
C LYS A 186 34.95 6.20 10.92
N GLN A 187 35.74 7.04 11.55
CA GLN A 187 37.20 7.07 11.46
C GLN A 187 37.79 6.73 12.82
N ILE A 188 38.45 5.57 12.90
CA ILE A 188 39.08 5.04 14.11
C ILE A 188 40.54 5.44 14.09
N PHE A 189 40.96 6.35 14.97
CA PHE A 189 42.36 6.75 15.12
C PHE A 189 43.03 5.93 16.21
N PHE A 190 44.12 5.23 15.89
CA PHE A 190 44.82 4.34 16.81
C PHE A 190 46.35 4.47 16.69
N VAL A 191 47.08 4.01 17.69
CA VAL A 191 48.55 4.02 17.76
C VAL A 191 49.04 2.60 17.54
N GLY A 192 49.84 2.36 16.49
CA GLY A 192 50.47 1.06 16.23
C GLY A 192 51.58 0.72 17.22
N LEU A 193 52.08 -0.52 17.19
CA LEU A 193 53.22 -0.97 18.00
C LEU A 193 54.52 -0.17 17.76
N ASP A 194 54.62 0.49 16.60
CA ASP A 194 55.70 1.40 16.20
C ASP A 194 55.50 2.85 16.72
N ASN A 195 54.49 3.09 17.54
CA ASN A 195 54.05 4.39 18.04
C ASN A 195 53.54 5.37 16.97
N ILE A 196 53.29 4.93 15.73
CA ILE A 196 52.73 5.77 14.67
C ILE A 196 51.20 5.81 14.77
N VAL A 197 50.63 7.01 14.72
CA VAL A 197 49.18 7.22 14.65
C VAL A 197 48.68 6.88 13.26
N ARG A 198 47.69 5.99 13.18
CA ARG A 198 47.00 5.59 11.95
C ARG A 198 45.49 5.82 12.09
N HIS A 199 44.79 5.78 10.96
CA HIS A 199 43.33 5.79 10.93
C HIS A 199 42.80 4.61 10.11
N PHE A 200 41.58 4.20 10.39
CA PHE A 200 40.85 3.16 9.66
C PHE A 200 39.37 3.56 9.57
N ALA A 201 38.80 3.43 8.37
CA ALA A 201 37.40 3.77 8.10
C ALA A 201 36.50 2.55 8.33
N GLU A 202 35.35 2.74 8.98
CA GLU A 202 34.37 1.68 9.21
C GLU A 202 32.93 2.21 9.05
N ASP A 203 32.20 1.65 8.09
CA ASP A 203 30.75 1.87 7.95
C ASP A 203 29.96 0.87 8.80
N LEU A 204 28.93 1.39 9.47
CA LEU A 204 27.98 0.60 10.25
C LEU A 204 26.54 1.04 9.91
N PRO A 205 25.77 0.24 9.16
CA PRO A 205 24.37 0.55 8.87
C PRO A 205 23.51 0.46 10.13
N PHE A 206 22.48 1.29 10.20
CA PHE A 206 21.42 1.21 11.20
C PHE A 206 20.04 1.29 10.54
N SER A 207 19.05 0.73 11.23
CA SER A 207 17.64 0.84 10.91
C SER A 207 16.85 0.84 12.21
N THR A 208 15.84 1.70 12.32
CA THR A 208 14.89 1.73 13.43
C THR A 208 13.54 2.19 12.94
N PHE A 209 12.52 2.01 13.77
CA PHE A 209 11.23 2.67 13.59
C PHE A 209 10.93 3.54 14.82
N ILE A 210 10.12 4.58 14.60
CA ILE A 210 9.59 5.46 15.63
C ILE A 210 8.09 5.47 15.45
N ASP A 211 7.35 5.08 16.50
CA ASP A 211 5.89 5.15 16.50
C ASP A 211 5.45 6.62 16.64
N LEU A 212 4.66 7.10 15.68
CA LEU A 212 4.13 8.47 15.60
C LEU A 212 2.65 8.39 15.16
N PRO A 213 1.69 8.39 16.10
CA PRO A 213 0.27 8.36 15.78
C PRO A 213 -0.13 9.47 14.82
N GLY A 214 -0.95 9.15 13.83
CA GLY A 214 -1.41 10.06 12.78
C GLY A 214 -0.45 10.22 11.60
N ALA A 215 0.75 9.64 11.63
CA ALA A 215 1.66 9.66 10.49
C ALA A 215 1.14 8.76 9.35
N GLU A 216 1.07 9.29 8.12
CA GLU A 216 0.59 8.57 6.93
C GLU A 216 1.56 8.69 5.75
N PRO A 217 1.53 7.74 4.79
CA PRO A 217 2.30 7.83 3.55
C PRO A 217 1.98 9.12 2.77
N GLY A 218 3.02 9.81 2.29
CA GLY A 218 2.88 11.07 1.53
C GLY A 218 2.97 12.35 2.37
N MET A 219 2.95 12.25 3.71
CA MET A 219 3.30 13.37 4.58
C MET A 219 4.79 13.75 4.46
N ASN A 220 5.14 14.97 4.86
CA ASN A 220 6.52 15.43 4.92
C ASN A 220 7.21 14.88 6.18
N VAL A 221 8.45 14.42 6.05
CA VAL A 221 9.26 13.92 7.16
C VAL A 221 10.60 14.62 7.25
N GLN A 222 10.90 15.20 8.41
CA GLN A 222 12.20 15.73 8.75
C GLN A 222 12.89 14.81 9.76
N VAL A 223 14.07 14.29 9.41
CA VAL A 223 14.89 13.45 10.30
C VAL A 223 16.18 14.18 10.66
N GLN A 224 16.46 14.25 11.96
CA GLN A 224 17.69 14.82 12.50
C GLN A 224 18.40 13.78 13.38
N PRO A 225 19.25 12.93 12.80
CA PRO A 225 20.01 11.94 13.55
C PRO A 225 21.32 12.57 14.07
N ARG A 226 21.68 12.23 15.31
CA ARG A 226 22.84 12.76 16.03
C ARG A 226 23.56 11.63 16.76
N ILE A 227 24.87 11.51 16.55
CA ILE A 227 25.71 10.65 17.39
C ILE A 227 25.86 11.33 18.75
N GLU A 228 25.19 10.81 19.78
CA GLU A 228 25.34 11.31 21.15
C GLU A 228 26.71 10.89 21.72
N LYS A 229 27.08 9.61 21.52
CA LYS A 229 28.32 9.07 22.08
C LYS A 229 28.86 7.87 21.33
N ILE A 230 30.18 7.81 21.16
CA ILE A 230 30.90 6.59 20.77
C ILE A 230 31.73 6.12 21.97
N LEU A 231 31.30 5.04 22.62
CA LEU A 231 32.06 4.37 23.67
C LEU A 231 32.88 3.24 23.02
N PHE A 232 34.16 3.13 23.37
CA PHE A 232 35.03 2.08 22.84
C PHE A 232 35.99 1.53 23.90
N ARG A 233 36.40 0.27 23.73
CA ARG A 233 37.48 -0.40 24.46
C ARG A 233 38.27 -1.27 23.51
N LEU A 234 39.58 -1.10 23.48
CA LEU A 234 40.52 -2.02 22.84
C LEU A 234 40.58 -3.33 23.64
N THR A 235 40.79 -4.46 22.98
CA THR A 235 41.08 -5.76 23.60
C THR A 235 42.57 -5.88 23.97
N ASP A 236 42.88 -6.83 24.85
CA ASP A 236 44.24 -6.99 25.41
C ASP A 236 45.28 -7.46 24.37
N ASP A 237 44.82 -8.05 23.26
CA ASP A 237 45.64 -8.41 22.08
C ASP A 237 45.91 -7.21 21.13
N GLY A 238 45.32 -6.04 21.39
CA GLY A 238 45.43 -4.85 20.56
C GLY A 238 44.73 -4.94 19.19
N LEU A 239 44.06 -6.04 18.86
CA LEU A 239 43.53 -6.30 17.51
C LEU A 239 42.04 -5.94 17.35
N PHE A 240 41.27 -5.88 18.43
CA PHE A 240 39.82 -5.70 18.36
C PHE A 240 39.30 -4.54 19.21
N ILE A 241 38.29 -3.83 18.70
CA ILE A 241 37.62 -2.73 19.40
C ILE A 241 36.18 -3.11 19.67
N ARG A 242 35.84 -3.29 20.95
CA ARG A 242 34.45 -3.34 21.40
C ARG A 242 33.92 -1.91 21.45
N GLN A 243 32.94 -1.59 20.61
CA GLN A 243 32.34 -0.26 20.53
C GLN A 243 30.82 -0.31 20.75
N LYS A 244 30.29 0.79 21.28
CA LYS A 244 28.87 1.05 21.50
C LYS A 244 28.58 2.48 21.06
N ILE A 245 27.74 2.64 20.04
CA ILE A 245 27.38 3.95 19.50
C ILE A 245 25.95 4.25 19.95
N VAL A 246 25.80 5.32 20.72
CA VAL A 246 24.49 5.87 21.08
C VAL A 246 24.12 6.88 20.00
N LEU A 247 23.06 6.56 19.26
CA LEU A 247 22.50 7.39 18.21
C LEU A 247 21.14 7.89 18.68
N GLU A 248 20.99 9.21 18.74
CA GLU A 248 19.72 9.88 18.95
C GLU A 248 19.12 10.25 17.59
N ILE A 249 17.84 10.00 17.38
CA ILE A 249 17.12 10.35 16.16
C ILE A 249 15.91 11.17 16.58
N PHE A 250 15.94 12.48 16.29
CA PHE A 250 14.75 13.30 16.30
C PHE A 250 14.04 13.17 14.95
N ILE A 251 12.71 13.12 14.99
CA ILE A 251 11.86 13.05 13.81
C ILE A 251 10.65 13.96 13.99
N LYS A 252 10.25 14.63 12.91
CA LYS A 252 9.05 15.46 12.82
C LYS A 252 8.30 15.07 11.55
N VAL A 253 7.01 14.82 11.68
CA VAL A 253 6.11 14.61 10.54
C VAL A 253 5.19 15.82 10.42
N THR A 254 5.14 16.40 9.23
CA THR A 254 4.32 17.57 8.91
C THR A 254 3.53 17.36 7.62
N GLN A 255 2.51 18.19 7.42
CA GLN A 255 1.78 18.25 6.15
C GLN A 255 1.37 19.69 5.85
N PHE A 256 1.29 20.05 4.57
CA PHE A 256 0.67 21.31 4.19
C PHE A 256 -0.85 21.16 4.12
N VAL A 257 -1.55 22.07 4.80
CA VAL A 257 -3.01 22.11 4.85
C VAL A 257 -3.53 23.51 4.51
N GLN A 258 -4.77 23.57 4.03
CA GLN A 258 -5.49 24.82 3.85
C GLN A 258 -6.49 24.96 5.00
N VAL A 259 -6.29 25.93 5.88
CA VAL A 259 -7.07 26.06 7.12
C VAL A 259 -7.46 27.51 7.39
N GLY A 260 -8.68 27.71 7.86
CA GLY A 260 -9.13 29.00 8.38
C GLY A 260 -8.70 29.21 9.82
N LEU A 261 -8.38 30.44 10.22
CA LEU A 261 -7.92 30.79 11.57
C LEU A 261 -8.86 31.78 12.27
N GLU A 262 -8.86 31.76 13.60
CA GLU A 262 -9.50 32.80 14.41
C GLU A 262 -8.50 33.93 14.75
N LEU A 263 -8.88 35.19 14.49
CA LEU A 263 -8.09 36.36 14.88
C LEU A 263 -8.19 36.61 16.39
N GLY A 264 -7.11 37.07 17.01
CA GLY A 264 -7.07 37.26 18.46
C GLY A 264 -5.89 38.08 18.97
N THR A 265 -5.58 37.95 20.26
CA THR A 265 -4.52 38.71 20.94
C THR A 265 -3.16 37.99 20.98
N GLY A 266 -2.97 36.96 20.16
CA GLY A 266 -1.74 36.17 20.13
C GLY A 266 -0.57 36.86 19.40
N PRO A 267 0.47 36.09 19.04
CA PRO A 267 1.62 36.60 18.29
C PRO A 267 1.18 37.16 16.95
N LEU A 268 1.95 38.14 16.46
CA LEU A 268 1.83 38.61 15.08
C LEU A 268 2.53 37.58 14.19
N LEU A 269 1.77 36.94 13.30
CA LEU A 269 2.26 35.88 12.41
C LEU A 269 2.28 36.38 10.98
N LEU A 270 3.33 36.03 10.23
CA LEU A 270 3.42 36.20 8.79
C LEU A 270 2.83 34.95 8.12
N LEU A 271 1.63 35.08 7.56
CA LEU A 271 0.81 33.95 7.11
C LEU A 271 0.60 34.00 5.59
N PRO A 272 0.77 32.88 4.87
CA PRO A 272 0.45 32.78 3.44
C PRO A 272 -1.07 32.60 3.26
N ARG A 273 -1.80 33.71 3.13
CA ARG A 273 -3.22 33.72 2.76
C ARG A 273 -3.37 33.17 1.35
N VAL A 274 -4.35 32.30 1.15
CA VAL A 274 -4.73 31.77 -0.17
C VAL A 274 -5.65 32.78 -0.84
N VAL A 275 -5.23 33.30 -1.99
CA VAL A 275 -5.98 34.31 -2.76
C VAL A 275 -6.93 33.64 -3.74
N GLY A 276 -6.48 32.56 -4.37
CA GLY A 276 -7.26 31.75 -5.30
C GLY A 276 -6.52 30.46 -5.65
N GLU A 277 -7.27 29.45 -6.06
CA GLU A 277 -6.71 28.20 -6.57
C GLU A 277 -7.60 27.62 -7.66
N GLY A 278 -7.01 26.84 -8.56
CA GLY A 278 -7.75 26.27 -9.69
C GLY A 278 -6.96 25.22 -10.44
N VAL A 279 -7.69 24.26 -11.00
CA VAL A 279 -7.17 23.24 -11.92
C VAL A 279 -7.69 23.56 -13.31
N LYS A 280 -6.85 23.42 -14.33
CA LYS A 280 -7.30 23.43 -15.72
C LYS A 280 -6.46 22.47 -16.57
N GLN A 281 -7.12 21.83 -17.53
CA GLN A 281 -6.51 20.92 -18.47
C GLN A 281 -6.39 21.57 -19.86
N GLU A 282 -5.30 21.25 -20.57
CA GLU A 282 -5.01 21.70 -21.94
C GLU A 282 -4.71 20.49 -22.82
N LEU A 283 -5.30 20.45 -24.02
CA LEU A 283 -5.06 19.40 -25.00
C LEU A 283 -4.09 19.90 -26.07
N VAL A 284 -2.84 19.44 -26.00
CA VAL A 284 -1.82 19.79 -26.99
C VAL A 284 -1.78 18.70 -28.07
N GLU A 285 -2.35 18.99 -29.23
CA GLU A 285 -2.32 18.10 -30.40
C GLU A 285 -1.33 18.60 -31.45
N ASN A 286 -0.47 17.70 -31.94
CA ASN A 286 0.46 17.99 -33.02
C ASN A 286 0.73 16.74 -33.89
N VAL A 287 1.17 16.97 -35.14
CA VAL A 287 1.74 15.93 -35.99
C VAL A 287 3.25 16.16 -36.05
N PHE A 288 4.02 15.11 -35.86
CA PHE A 288 5.48 15.14 -35.83
C PHE A 288 6.07 14.22 -36.89
N THR A 289 7.16 14.66 -37.53
CA THR A 289 7.84 13.87 -38.56
C THR A 289 9.01 13.07 -37.96
N LEU A 290 8.91 11.75 -38.00
CA LEU A 290 9.98 10.85 -37.63
C LEU A 290 11.10 10.91 -38.68
N ALA A 291 12.35 11.00 -38.22
CA ALA A 291 13.53 11.09 -39.09
C ALA A 291 13.86 9.77 -39.80
N VAL A 292 13.26 8.66 -39.36
CA VAL A 292 13.38 7.33 -39.96
C VAL A 292 11.97 6.73 -40.06
N PRO A 293 11.59 6.11 -41.20
CA PRO A 293 10.32 5.39 -41.34
C PRO A 293 10.12 4.33 -40.24
N ALA A 294 9.01 4.45 -39.52
CA ALA A 294 8.58 3.56 -38.46
C ALA A 294 7.58 2.52 -38.99
N LEU A 295 7.76 1.28 -38.55
CA LEU A 295 6.79 0.20 -38.67
C LEU A 295 5.68 0.33 -37.60
N LYS A 296 6.06 0.74 -36.38
CA LYS A 296 5.14 1.05 -35.28
C LYS A 296 5.80 1.96 -34.23
N VAL A 297 5.00 2.72 -33.49
CA VAL A 297 5.41 3.37 -32.23
C VAL A 297 5.11 2.43 -31.07
N ASP A 298 6.02 2.39 -30.08
CA ASP A 298 5.95 1.49 -28.92
C ASP A 298 5.45 2.24 -27.68
N GLU A 299 6.11 3.34 -27.33
CA GLU A 299 5.71 4.25 -26.25
C GLU A 299 6.16 5.68 -26.54
N ILE A 300 5.50 6.65 -25.90
CA ILE A 300 5.99 8.04 -25.81
C ILE A 300 6.06 8.39 -24.33
N ARG A 301 7.24 8.80 -23.86
CA ARG A 301 7.45 9.29 -22.50
C ARG A 301 7.54 10.81 -22.53
N GLY A 302 6.68 11.48 -21.78
CA GLY A 302 6.68 12.94 -21.67
C GLY A 302 7.08 13.41 -20.28
N GLU A 303 7.73 14.56 -20.21
CA GLU A 303 7.90 15.35 -18.99
C GLU A 303 7.71 16.84 -19.29
N ILE A 304 7.39 17.62 -18.26
CA ILE A 304 7.15 19.05 -18.38
C ILE A 304 8.37 19.81 -17.86
N ARG A 305 8.92 20.68 -18.71
CA ARG A 305 10.12 21.48 -18.46
C ARG A 305 9.83 22.97 -18.63
N ASN A 306 10.75 23.80 -18.12
CA ASN A 306 10.82 25.24 -18.37
C ASN A 306 9.49 25.97 -18.11
N ILE A 307 8.86 25.69 -16.96
CA ILE A 307 7.65 26.39 -16.54
C ILE A 307 7.96 27.87 -16.29
N GLU A 308 7.27 28.73 -17.03
CA GLU A 308 7.19 30.16 -16.75
C GLU A 308 5.74 30.54 -16.38
N THR A 309 5.60 31.55 -15.52
CA THR A 309 4.29 32.03 -15.05
C THR A 309 4.23 33.54 -15.14
N ASP A 310 3.11 34.06 -15.63
CA ASP A 310 2.78 35.47 -15.57
C ASP A 310 1.41 35.67 -14.89
N VAL A 311 1.24 36.82 -14.24
CA VAL A 311 0.02 37.17 -13.51
C VAL A 311 -0.54 38.47 -14.08
N ILE A 312 -1.76 38.39 -14.57
CA ILE A 312 -2.58 39.55 -14.90
C ILE A 312 -3.79 39.57 -13.94
N PRO A 313 -4.50 40.71 -13.77
CA PRO A 313 -5.66 40.76 -12.90
C PRO A 313 -6.66 39.62 -13.19
N ASP A 314 -7.03 38.89 -12.13
CA ASP A 314 -7.95 37.75 -12.12
C ASP A 314 -7.53 36.52 -12.97
N LYS A 315 -6.30 36.47 -13.51
CA LYS A 315 -5.83 35.33 -14.33
C LYS A 315 -4.35 35.01 -14.15
N VAL A 316 -4.01 33.73 -14.19
CA VAL A 316 -2.63 33.25 -14.28
C VAL A 316 -2.37 32.63 -15.63
N VAL A 317 -1.28 33.04 -16.27
CA VAL A 317 -0.73 32.43 -17.48
C VAL A 317 0.35 31.45 -17.06
N VAL A 318 0.23 30.19 -17.45
CA VAL A 318 1.27 29.17 -17.28
C VAL A 318 1.77 28.75 -18.65
N GLN A 319 3.08 28.82 -18.86
CA GLN A 319 3.75 28.43 -20.09
C GLN A 319 4.81 27.38 -19.78
N GLY A 320 5.11 26.51 -20.74
CA GLY A 320 6.17 25.52 -20.56
C GLY A 320 6.43 24.71 -21.81
N ILE A 321 7.31 23.71 -21.68
CA ILE A 321 7.69 22.80 -22.76
C ILE A 321 7.36 21.37 -22.35
N ILE A 322 6.58 20.68 -23.17
CA ILE A 322 6.40 19.24 -23.12
C ILE A 322 7.58 18.60 -23.85
N HIS A 323 8.53 18.06 -23.09
CA HIS A 323 9.64 17.30 -23.66
C HIS A 323 9.24 15.83 -23.78
N LYS A 324 9.21 15.31 -25.00
CA LYS A 324 8.76 13.96 -25.34
C LYS A 324 9.92 13.14 -25.88
N GLN A 325 10.04 11.90 -25.40
CA GLN A 325 10.89 10.87 -25.96
C GLN A 325 10.01 9.79 -26.58
N ILE A 326 9.97 9.77 -27.91
CA ILE A 326 9.21 8.80 -28.71
C ILE A 326 10.10 7.58 -28.91
N PHE A 327 9.59 6.38 -28.60
CA PHE A 327 10.24 5.10 -28.85
C PHE A 327 9.46 4.33 -29.92
N PHE A 328 10.14 3.87 -30.96
CA PHE A 328 9.50 3.25 -32.13
C PHE A 328 10.38 2.17 -32.76
N VAL A 329 9.78 1.32 -33.57
CA VAL A 329 10.47 0.27 -34.36
C VAL A 329 10.51 0.71 -35.81
N ASP A 330 11.68 0.68 -36.44
CA ASP A 330 11.83 1.01 -37.87
C ASP A 330 11.44 -0.15 -38.80
N GLN A 331 11.44 0.11 -40.11
CA GLN A 331 11.14 -0.90 -41.15
C GLN A 331 12.12 -2.09 -41.14
N ASP A 332 13.32 -1.92 -40.59
CA ASP A 332 14.35 -2.95 -40.45
C ASP A 332 14.24 -3.72 -39.11
N ASN A 333 13.14 -3.51 -38.35
CA ASN A 333 12.88 -4.06 -37.01
C ASN A 333 13.84 -3.62 -35.89
N ASN A 334 14.55 -2.49 -36.06
CA ASN A 334 15.39 -1.92 -35.01
C ASN A 334 14.58 -0.98 -34.10
N ALA A 335 14.78 -1.10 -32.79
CA ALA A 335 14.29 -0.11 -31.83
C ALA A 335 15.07 1.21 -31.96
N ARG A 336 14.34 2.32 -32.05
CA ARG A 336 14.85 3.69 -32.13
C ARG A 336 14.14 4.59 -31.15
N HIS A 337 14.74 5.76 -30.91
CA HIS A 337 14.08 6.84 -30.19
C HIS A 337 14.36 8.19 -30.85
N GLN A 338 13.40 9.11 -30.76
CA GLN A 338 13.52 10.49 -31.24
C GLN A 338 12.91 11.44 -30.20
N ALA A 339 13.61 12.53 -29.90
CA ALA A 339 13.16 13.55 -28.96
C ALA A 339 12.38 14.64 -29.70
N GLU A 340 11.41 15.23 -29.00
CA GLU A 340 10.56 16.31 -29.50
C GLU A 340 10.25 17.28 -28.34
N GLU A 341 10.23 18.58 -28.61
CA GLU A 341 9.84 19.60 -27.64
C GLU A 341 8.66 20.40 -28.20
N VAL A 342 7.55 20.44 -27.46
CA VAL A 342 6.32 21.16 -27.85
C VAL A 342 5.98 22.19 -26.77
N PRO A 343 5.96 23.49 -27.10
CA PRO A 343 5.54 24.51 -26.15
C PRO A 343 4.03 24.42 -25.89
N PHE A 344 3.60 24.71 -24.66
CA PHE A 344 2.21 24.87 -24.29
C PHE A 344 2.01 26.18 -23.51
N SER A 345 0.78 26.70 -23.55
CA SER A 345 0.38 27.93 -22.85
C SER A 345 -1.06 27.80 -22.39
N LEU A 346 -1.33 28.08 -21.12
CA LEU A 346 -2.61 27.89 -20.47
C LEU A 346 -3.00 29.13 -19.65
N PHE A 347 -4.27 29.50 -19.69
CA PHE A 347 -4.83 30.58 -18.88
C PHE A 347 -5.79 30.00 -17.84
N LEU A 348 -5.52 30.23 -16.57
CA LEU A 348 -6.41 29.88 -15.46
C LEU A 348 -7.06 31.15 -14.92
N ASP A 349 -8.40 31.16 -14.85
CA ASP A 349 -9.17 32.24 -14.23
C ASP A 349 -9.14 32.07 -12.71
N LEU A 350 -8.49 32.99 -12.00
CA LEU A 350 -8.33 33.00 -10.55
C LEU A 350 -8.72 34.38 -9.99
N PRO A 351 -10.01 34.62 -9.71
CA PRO A 351 -10.50 35.91 -9.24
C PRO A 351 -9.78 36.40 -7.97
N GLY A 352 -9.50 37.70 -7.91
CA GLY A 352 -8.77 38.35 -6.80
C GLY A 352 -7.26 38.29 -6.90
N VAL A 353 -6.70 37.51 -7.83
CA VAL A 353 -5.25 37.44 -8.07
C VAL A 353 -4.74 38.71 -8.78
N VAL A 354 -3.60 39.23 -8.31
CA VAL A 354 -2.95 40.44 -8.82
C VAL A 354 -1.44 40.23 -9.00
N PRO A 355 -0.75 41.01 -9.86
CA PRO A 355 0.69 40.90 -10.05
C PRO A 355 1.48 41.01 -8.74
N GLY A 356 2.40 40.08 -8.50
CA GLY A 356 3.24 40.04 -7.30
C GLY A 356 2.79 39.09 -6.19
N VAL A 357 1.69 38.33 -6.36
CA VAL A 357 1.42 37.15 -5.51
C VAL A 357 2.47 36.05 -5.73
N ASP A 358 2.67 35.21 -4.71
CA ASP A 358 3.50 34.01 -4.81
C ASP A 358 2.65 32.86 -5.41
N LEU A 359 3.11 32.27 -6.52
CA LEU A 359 2.43 31.16 -7.20
C LEU A 359 3.09 29.81 -6.91
N GLN A 360 2.26 28.80 -6.72
CA GLN A 360 2.63 27.38 -6.70
C GLN A 360 1.93 26.69 -7.88
N VAL A 361 2.72 26.09 -8.77
CA VAL A 361 2.21 25.51 -10.02
C VAL A 361 2.63 24.05 -10.10
N HIS A 362 1.64 23.18 -10.19
CA HIS A 362 1.82 21.73 -10.23
C HIS A 362 1.28 21.21 -11.58
N PRO A 363 2.13 21.20 -12.63
CA PRO A 363 1.76 20.67 -13.93
C PRO A 363 1.99 19.16 -13.97
N ARG A 364 1.08 18.44 -14.64
CA ARG A 364 1.11 16.98 -14.80
C ARG A 364 0.66 16.61 -16.22
N ILE A 365 1.29 15.60 -16.79
CA ILE A 365 0.75 14.91 -17.97
C ILE A 365 -0.21 13.83 -17.47
N GLU A 366 -1.48 13.92 -17.86
CA GLU A 366 -2.47 12.88 -17.55
C GLU A 366 -2.36 11.71 -18.53
N GLY A 367 -2.13 12.00 -19.81
CA GLY A 367 -2.03 11.00 -20.86
C GLY A 367 -1.36 11.52 -22.13
N ILE A 368 -0.75 10.60 -22.87
CA ILE A 368 -0.22 10.82 -24.21
C ILE A 368 -0.85 9.77 -25.12
N PHE A 369 -1.70 10.22 -26.04
CA PHE A 369 -2.31 9.38 -27.07
C PHE A 369 -1.61 9.64 -28.39
N PHE A 370 -1.40 8.61 -29.20
CA PHE A 370 -0.69 8.74 -30.46
C PHE A 370 -1.22 7.79 -31.54
N GLU A 371 -1.05 8.20 -32.78
CA GLU A 371 -1.52 7.50 -33.98
C GLU A 371 -0.49 7.70 -35.10
N LEU A 372 0.09 6.61 -35.60
CA LEU A 372 1.02 6.63 -36.72
C LEU A 372 0.20 6.74 -38.02
N LEU A 373 0.14 7.92 -38.62
CA LEU A 373 -0.67 8.23 -39.81
C LEU A 373 -0.03 7.70 -41.11
N SER A 374 1.30 7.75 -41.15
CA SER A 374 2.14 7.18 -42.20
C SER A 374 3.47 6.76 -41.57
N GLU A 375 4.33 6.06 -42.29
CA GLU A 375 5.61 5.57 -41.75
C GLU A 375 6.47 6.70 -41.15
N THR A 376 6.31 7.95 -41.59
CA THR A 376 7.05 9.10 -41.06
C THR A 376 6.19 10.11 -40.29
N GLU A 377 4.86 10.03 -40.30
CA GLU A 377 3.99 11.04 -39.65
C GLU A 377 3.26 10.47 -38.43
N LEU A 378 3.56 11.02 -37.26
CA LEU A 378 3.01 10.61 -35.97
C LEU A 378 2.12 11.72 -35.42
N ARG A 379 0.79 11.49 -35.38
CA ARG A 379 -0.14 12.33 -34.62
C ARG A 379 -0.01 12.03 -33.14
N GLN A 380 -0.01 13.07 -32.32
CA GLN A 380 0.10 12.99 -30.87
C GLN A 380 -0.90 13.96 -30.22
N LYS A 381 -1.49 13.53 -29.11
CA LYS A 381 -2.41 14.30 -28.27
C LYS A 381 -1.95 14.16 -26.83
N VAL A 382 -1.45 15.24 -26.22
CA VAL A 382 -1.02 15.27 -24.82
C VAL A 382 -2.06 16.02 -24.00
N VAL A 383 -2.56 15.39 -22.94
CA VAL A 383 -3.40 16.06 -21.94
C VAL A 383 -2.51 16.55 -20.81
N VAL A 384 -2.39 17.87 -20.67
CA VAL A 384 -1.65 18.52 -19.59
C VAL A 384 -2.64 19.11 -18.60
N GLU A 385 -2.65 18.61 -17.38
CA GLU A 385 -3.34 19.24 -16.25
C GLU A 385 -2.38 20.19 -15.52
N VAL A 386 -2.87 21.36 -15.14
CA VAL A 386 -2.13 22.30 -14.31
C VAL A 386 -3.01 22.73 -13.14
N PHE A 387 -2.54 22.45 -11.93
CA PHE A 387 -3.06 23.05 -10.70
C PHE A 387 -2.23 24.28 -10.32
N VAL A 388 -2.88 25.41 -10.08
CA VAL A 388 -2.26 26.64 -9.58
C VAL A 388 -2.89 27.01 -8.23
N LYS A 389 -2.05 27.34 -7.26
CA LYS A 389 -2.45 28.05 -6.03
C LYS A 389 -1.71 29.39 -5.97
N ALA A 390 -2.46 30.47 -5.80
CA ALA A 390 -1.94 31.81 -5.53
C ALA A 390 -2.01 32.12 -4.03
N THR A 391 -0.90 32.58 -3.47
CA THR A 391 -0.78 32.99 -2.07
C THR A 391 -0.16 34.36 -1.92
N GLU A 392 -0.54 35.08 -0.87
CA GLU A 392 0.09 36.33 -0.46
C GLU A 392 0.46 36.27 1.03
N SER A 393 1.60 36.85 1.40
CA SER A 393 2.00 36.92 2.81
C SER A 393 1.37 38.15 3.48
N ILE A 394 0.45 37.93 4.43
CA ILE A 394 -0.13 38.97 5.29
C ILE A 394 0.38 38.82 6.73
N GLN A 395 0.34 39.90 7.51
CA GLN A 395 0.65 39.86 8.94
C GLN A 395 -0.65 39.97 9.74
N GLU A 396 -0.95 38.96 10.57
CA GLU A 396 -2.17 38.94 11.40
C GLU A 396 -1.90 38.42 12.81
N ARG A 397 -2.74 38.80 13.78
CA ARG A 397 -2.70 38.25 15.14
C ARG A 397 -3.73 37.14 15.28
N VAL A 398 -3.26 35.93 15.57
CA VAL A 398 -4.09 34.73 15.63
C VAL A 398 -4.30 34.28 17.09
N ALA A 399 -5.47 33.72 17.39
CA ALA A 399 -5.73 33.11 18.69
C ALA A 399 -4.93 31.81 18.89
N ILE A 400 -4.28 31.69 20.06
CA ILE A 400 -3.64 30.44 20.53
C ILE A 400 -4.65 29.71 21.41
N GLY A 401 -4.83 28.40 21.20
CA GLY A 401 -5.80 27.62 21.97
C GLY A 401 -5.74 26.13 21.69
N ALA A 402 -6.86 25.43 21.92
CA ALA A 402 -6.98 23.98 21.73
C ALA A 402 -7.23 23.61 20.26
N GLY A 403 -6.28 23.93 19.38
CA GLY A 403 -6.31 23.56 17.96
C GLY A 403 -5.03 22.88 17.50
N PRO A 404 -4.89 22.56 16.20
CA PRO A 404 -3.74 21.85 15.67
C PRO A 404 -2.43 22.64 15.85
N LEU A 405 -1.32 21.92 16.03
CA LEU A 405 0.00 22.50 16.12
C LEU A 405 0.48 22.90 14.72
N PHE A 406 0.77 24.18 14.50
CA PHE A 406 1.29 24.68 13.23
C PHE A 406 2.70 25.22 13.38
N LYS A 407 3.50 25.00 12.34
CA LYS A 407 4.80 25.64 12.13
C LYS A 407 4.58 26.92 11.32
N VAL A 408 4.85 28.07 11.95
CA VAL A 408 4.52 29.41 11.42
C VAL A 408 5.64 30.40 11.72
N GLU A 409 5.71 31.46 10.92
CA GLU A 409 6.67 32.56 11.10
C GLU A 409 6.07 33.63 12.02
N GLN A 410 6.56 33.74 13.25
CA GLN A 410 6.24 34.88 14.12
C GLN A 410 7.05 36.10 13.69
N VAL A 411 6.39 37.24 13.48
CA VAL A 411 7.05 38.52 13.23
C VAL A 411 7.70 39.04 14.51
N ILE A 412 9.02 39.22 14.46
CA ILE A 412 9.82 39.79 15.55
C ILE A 412 9.97 41.30 15.36
N GLY A 413 10.21 41.74 14.12
CA GLY A 413 10.29 43.14 13.77
C GLY A 413 10.29 43.35 12.27
N GLU A 414 10.02 44.58 11.85
CA GLU A 414 10.09 45.03 10.47
C GLU A 414 10.85 46.35 10.37
N GLY A 415 11.38 46.62 9.18
CA GLY A 415 12.10 47.86 8.89
C GLY A 415 12.13 48.14 7.40
N GLN A 416 12.27 49.42 7.03
CA GLN A 416 12.38 49.83 5.64
C GLN A 416 13.38 50.97 5.50
N GLN A 417 14.09 51.01 4.38
CA GLN A 417 15.01 52.09 4.07
C GLN A 417 15.18 52.28 2.56
N GLN A 418 15.21 53.53 2.12
CA GLN A 418 15.65 53.90 0.78
C GLN A 418 17.16 54.08 0.73
N VAL A 419 17.80 53.58 -0.32
CA VAL A 419 19.19 53.86 -0.65
C VAL A 419 19.28 54.56 -2.00
N LEU A 420 19.97 55.71 -2.03
CA LEU A 420 20.33 56.43 -3.24
C LEU A 420 21.73 55.99 -3.69
N ASN A 421 21.84 55.55 -4.94
CA ASN A 421 23.09 55.14 -5.57
C ASN A 421 23.36 56.05 -6.78
N GLU A 422 24.25 57.03 -6.63
CA GLU A 422 24.64 57.98 -7.71
C GLU A 422 25.96 57.54 -8.35
N SER A 423 25.97 57.36 -9.67
CA SER A 423 27.14 57.00 -10.48
C SER A 423 27.33 57.94 -11.66
N VAL A 424 28.55 57.96 -12.17
CA VAL A 424 28.87 58.48 -13.50
C VAL A 424 29.56 57.33 -14.25
N LEU A 425 28.94 56.88 -15.32
CA LEU A 425 29.40 55.80 -16.19
C LEU A 425 29.97 56.37 -17.49
N THR A 426 31.07 55.80 -17.97
CA THR A 426 31.54 56.03 -19.35
C THR A 426 30.88 55.01 -20.28
N LEU A 427 30.18 55.49 -21.30
CA LEU A 427 29.63 54.66 -22.36
C LEU A 427 30.75 54.15 -23.27
N GLU A 428 30.67 52.89 -23.70
CA GLU A 428 31.61 52.26 -24.63
C GLU A 428 31.60 52.90 -26.02
N ARG A 429 30.55 53.66 -26.36
CA ARG A 429 30.35 54.35 -27.64
C ARG A 429 29.74 55.74 -27.42
N PRO A 430 30.06 56.72 -28.28
CA PRO A 430 29.33 57.99 -28.36
C PRO A 430 27.82 57.77 -28.58
N ALA A 431 27.01 58.50 -27.83
CA ALA A 431 25.56 58.44 -27.82
C ALA A 431 24.94 59.83 -28.05
N ILE A 432 23.88 59.89 -28.84
CA ILE A 432 23.04 61.10 -29.00
C ILE A 432 22.09 61.23 -27.80
N LYS A 433 21.56 60.11 -27.32
CA LYS A 433 20.61 60.05 -26.19
C LYS A 433 20.57 58.65 -25.57
N ILE A 434 20.19 58.61 -24.29
CA ILE A 434 19.72 57.38 -23.64
C ILE A 434 18.26 57.15 -24.05
N ARG A 435 17.91 55.90 -24.34
CA ARG A 435 16.53 55.45 -24.60
C ARG A 435 15.86 55.10 -23.28
N GLU A 436 16.44 54.16 -22.55
CA GLU A 436 15.94 53.68 -21.26
C GLU A 436 17.07 53.02 -20.45
N ILE A 437 16.90 52.93 -19.14
CA ILE A 437 17.75 52.13 -18.25
C ILE A 437 16.83 51.17 -17.49
N VAL A 438 17.02 49.88 -17.69
CA VAL A 438 16.29 48.82 -16.98
C VAL A 438 17.19 48.31 -15.87
N GLY A 439 16.73 48.39 -14.62
CA GLY A 439 17.48 47.93 -13.46
C GLY A 439 16.82 46.76 -12.76
N GLU A 440 17.63 45.89 -12.16
CA GLU A 440 17.19 44.84 -11.23
C GLU A 440 18.18 44.66 -10.07
N ILE A 441 17.73 44.02 -9.00
CA ILE A 441 18.55 43.75 -7.81
C ILE A 441 18.92 42.26 -7.81
N ARG A 442 20.22 41.98 -7.91
CA ARG A 442 20.81 40.64 -7.92
C ARG A 442 21.62 40.37 -6.65
N ASN A 443 21.87 39.09 -6.39
CA ASN A 443 22.84 38.61 -5.40
C ASN A 443 22.66 39.22 -4.00
N LEU A 444 21.40 39.29 -3.53
CA LEU A 444 21.11 39.73 -2.16
C LEU A 444 21.67 38.74 -1.13
N VAL A 445 22.39 39.28 -0.15
CA VAL A 445 22.91 38.58 1.03
C VAL A 445 22.50 39.37 2.27
N THR A 446 22.08 38.66 3.30
CA THR A 446 21.57 39.25 4.55
C THR A 446 22.28 38.67 5.76
N GLU A 447 22.63 39.51 6.73
CA GLU A 447 23.16 39.10 8.03
C GLU A 447 22.36 39.78 9.15
N VAL A 448 21.83 38.99 10.09
CA VAL A 448 21.14 39.53 11.27
C VAL A 448 22.15 39.75 12.39
N ILE A 449 22.17 40.97 12.91
CA ILE A 449 22.91 41.35 14.11
C ILE A 449 21.90 41.91 15.14
N PRO A 450 22.29 42.12 16.41
CA PRO A 450 21.39 42.70 17.41
C PRO A 450 20.75 44.02 16.93
N ASP A 451 19.42 44.04 16.90
CA ASP A 451 18.53 45.14 16.50
C ASP A 451 18.71 45.66 15.06
N LYS A 452 19.43 44.96 14.17
CA LYS A 452 19.65 45.40 12.77
C LYS A 452 19.81 44.24 11.80
N VAL A 453 19.50 44.49 10.53
CA VAL A 453 19.78 43.59 9.41
C VAL A 453 20.75 44.28 8.45
N ILE A 454 21.92 43.67 8.22
CA ILE A 454 22.85 44.08 7.16
C ILE A 454 22.36 43.46 5.85
N ILE A 455 22.31 44.27 4.79
CA ILE A 455 21.86 43.86 3.46
C ILE A 455 22.90 44.29 2.44
N GLN A 456 23.37 43.33 1.65
CA GLN A 456 24.33 43.52 0.57
C GLN A 456 23.74 42.99 -0.72
N GLY A 457 24.03 43.65 -1.84
CA GLY A 457 23.54 43.21 -3.14
C GLY A 457 24.20 43.93 -4.31
N ILE A 458 23.74 43.60 -5.53
CA ILE A 458 24.18 44.21 -6.77
C ILE A 458 22.97 44.85 -7.45
N ILE A 459 23.06 46.14 -7.77
CA ILE A 459 22.19 46.77 -8.75
C ILE A 459 22.77 46.45 -10.12
N HIS A 460 22.10 45.57 -10.88
CA HIS A 460 22.43 45.32 -12.28
C HIS A 460 21.56 46.23 -13.14
N LYS A 461 22.17 46.90 -14.12
CA LYS A 461 21.48 47.83 -15.03
C LYS A 461 21.83 47.50 -16.46
N GLN A 462 20.82 47.50 -17.33
CA GLN A 462 20.96 47.47 -18.77
C GLN A 462 20.58 48.85 -19.32
N ILE A 463 21.55 49.53 -19.92
CA ILE A 463 21.44 50.90 -20.43
C ILE A 463 21.30 50.82 -21.94
N PHE A 464 20.14 51.20 -22.47
CA PHE A 464 19.88 51.25 -23.90
C PHE A 464 20.04 52.69 -24.40
N PHE A 465 20.82 52.90 -25.45
CA PHE A 465 21.16 54.23 -25.95
C PHE A 465 21.30 54.24 -27.48
N ILE A 466 21.14 55.41 -28.08
CA ILE A 466 21.22 55.60 -29.54
C ILE A 466 22.58 56.22 -29.87
N GLY A 467 23.38 55.54 -30.69
CA GLY A 467 24.68 56.02 -31.17
C GLY A 467 24.57 57.16 -32.18
N GLU A 468 25.71 57.79 -32.50
CA GLU A 468 25.79 58.81 -33.56
C GLU A 468 25.41 58.30 -34.96
N ASP A 469 25.55 56.99 -35.18
CA ASP A 469 25.11 56.24 -36.35
C ASP A 469 23.59 55.98 -36.38
N ASN A 470 22.85 56.42 -35.37
CA ASN A 470 21.43 56.13 -35.13
C ASN A 470 21.11 54.64 -34.87
N ILE A 471 22.11 53.83 -34.50
CA ILE A 471 21.92 52.43 -34.09
C ILE A 471 21.65 52.38 -32.58
N GLU A 472 20.74 51.50 -32.16
CA GLU A 472 20.50 51.22 -30.75
C GLU A 472 21.56 50.24 -30.23
N TYR A 473 22.26 50.67 -29.17
CA TYR A 473 23.25 49.91 -28.45
C TYR A 473 22.79 49.69 -27.01
N HIS A 474 23.37 48.68 -26.37
CA HIS A 474 23.15 48.41 -24.96
C HIS A 474 24.48 48.23 -24.22
N GLN A 475 24.53 48.66 -22.97
CA GLN A 475 25.67 48.45 -22.07
C GLN A 475 25.17 47.99 -20.69
N ALA A 476 25.83 46.98 -20.14
CA ALA A 476 25.54 46.49 -18.80
C ALA A 476 26.43 47.20 -17.76
N GLU A 477 25.89 47.46 -16.57
CA GLU A 477 26.67 47.89 -15.42
C GLU A 477 26.20 47.19 -14.14
N GLU A 478 27.14 46.75 -13.31
CA GLU A 478 26.88 46.16 -12.00
C GLU A 478 27.47 47.00 -10.87
N ARG A 479 26.62 47.44 -9.96
CA ARG A 479 27.03 48.28 -8.82
C ARG A 479 26.64 47.65 -7.49
N ARG A 480 27.65 47.35 -6.67
CA ARG A 480 27.45 46.80 -5.32
C ARG A 480 26.87 47.87 -4.39
N PHE A 481 25.94 47.48 -3.53
CA PHE A 481 25.47 48.28 -2.41
C PHE A 481 25.52 47.49 -1.11
N SER A 482 25.60 48.21 0.01
CA SER A 482 25.51 47.67 1.36
C SER A 482 24.81 48.70 2.23
N LEU A 483 23.88 48.26 3.07
CA LEU A 483 23.27 49.06 4.13
C LEU A 483 23.01 48.21 5.37
N PHE A 484 22.67 48.87 6.47
CA PHE A 484 21.99 48.24 7.60
C PHE A 484 20.60 48.87 7.70
N ILE A 485 19.59 48.09 8.05
CA ILE A 485 18.25 48.56 8.42
C ILE A 485 18.04 48.23 9.90
N ASP A 486 17.59 49.23 10.67
CA ASP A 486 17.27 49.05 12.08
C ASP A 486 15.97 48.25 12.20
N VAL A 487 16.03 47.11 12.90
CA VAL A 487 14.90 46.20 13.14
C VAL A 487 14.95 45.75 14.61
N PRO A 488 14.27 46.47 15.52
CA PRO A 488 14.30 46.16 16.96
C PRO A 488 13.87 44.72 17.26
N GLY A 489 14.58 44.07 18.19
CA GLY A 489 14.35 42.67 18.55
C GLY A 489 15.03 41.64 17.65
N ALA A 490 15.61 42.05 16.51
CA ALA A 490 16.37 41.15 15.65
C ALA A 490 17.62 40.61 16.37
N VAL A 491 17.87 39.30 16.28
CA VAL A 491 19.06 38.64 16.84
C VAL A 491 19.63 37.60 15.86
N PRO A 492 20.95 37.30 15.92
CA PRO A 492 21.56 36.31 15.03
C PRO A 492 20.85 34.95 15.09
N GLY A 493 20.52 34.39 13.91
CA GLY A 493 19.81 33.11 13.77
C GLY A 493 18.32 33.23 13.44
N LEU A 494 17.73 34.44 13.50
CA LEU A 494 16.38 34.68 13.00
C LEU A 494 16.31 34.68 11.47
N ASN A 495 15.12 34.38 10.94
CA ASN A 495 14.81 34.42 9.52
C ASN A 495 14.65 35.86 9.03
N VAL A 496 15.02 36.12 7.77
CA VAL A 496 14.89 37.45 7.14
C VAL A 496 14.22 37.31 5.78
N THR A 497 13.14 38.05 5.57
CA THR A 497 12.56 38.28 4.24
C THR A 497 12.88 39.71 3.79
N VAL A 498 13.58 39.86 2.68
CA VAL A 498 13.88 41.16 2.07
C VAL A 498 13.10 41.33 0.77
N ARG A 499 12.39 42.46 0.64
CA ARG A 499 11.66 42.86 -0.57
C ARG A 499 12.26 44.18 -1.09
N PRO A 500 13.25 44.11 -2.00
CA PRO A 500 13.79 45.30 -2.67
C PRO A 500 12.83 45.77 -3.79
N ARG A 501 12.83 47.07 -4.06
CA ARG A 501 12.14 47.68 -5.20
C ARG A 501 12.98 48.85 -5.70
N ILE A 502 13.36 48.84 -6.97
CA ILE A 502 13.85 50.05 -7.63
C ILE A 502 12.63 50.95 -7.85
N GLU A 503 12.63 52.12 -7.21
CA GLU A 503 11.52 53.08 -7.30
C GLU A 503 11.68 53.98 -8.53
N THR A 504 12.91 54.39 -8.83
CA THR A 504 13.24 55.16 -10.03
C THR A 504 14.72 55.07 -10.38
N ILE A 505 15.01 55.25 -11.66
CA ILE A 505 16.36 55.48 -12.20
C ILE A 505 16.31 56.82 -12.93
N LEU A 506 16.88 57.85 -12.33
CA LEU A 506 17.04 59.16 -12.96
C LEU A 506 18.39 59.20 -13.67
N PHE A 507 18.46 59.70 -14.89
CA PHE A 507 19.71 59.75 -15.65
C PHE A 507 19.83 61.02 -16.49
N GLN A 508 21.09 61.40 -16.76
CA GLN A 508 21.44 62.55 -17.57
C GLN A 508 22.73 62.25 -18.34
N LEU A 509 22.65 62.34 -19.67
CA LEU A 509 23.81 62.30 -20.55
C LEU A 509 24.53 63.67 -20.45
N GLU A 510 25.72 63.69 -19.86
CA GLU A 510 26.54 64.89 -19.62
C GLU A 510 27.44 65.22 -20.83
N SER A 511 27.86 64.19 -21.57
CA SER A 511 28.49 64.27 -22.89
C SER A 511 28.16 63.00 -23.68
N GLU A 512 28.54 62.95 -24.96
CA GLU A 512 28.34 61.77 -25.83
C GLU A 512 28.76 60.44 -25.19
N THR A 513 29.75 60.42 -24.30
CA THR A 513 30.24 59.20 -23.63
C THR A 513 30.10 59.22 -22.12
N LEU A 514 29.52 60.25 -21.49
CA LEU A 514 29.46 60.39 -20.04
C LEU A 514 28.01 60.44 -19.54
N LEU A 515 27.59 59.41 -18.81
CA LEU A 515 26.24 59.25 -18.29
C LEU A 515 26.23 59.38 -16.76
N ARG A 516 25.58 60.40 -16.20
CA ARG A 516 25.23 60.44 -14.78
C ARG A 516 23.91 59.70 -14.55
N GLU A 517 23.82 58.96 -13.46
CA GLU A 517 22.58 58.32 -13.02
C GLU A 517 22.41 58.33 -11.51
N LYS A 518 21.16 58.14 -11.07
CA LYS A 518 20.72 58.07 -9.68
C LYS A 518 19.66 56.98 -9.57
N VAL A 519 20.02 55.86 -8.99
CA VAL A 519 19.09 54.76 -8.68
C VAL A 519 18.57 54.96 -7.26
N ILE A 520 17.26 54.98 -7.08
CA ILE A 520 16.62 54.94 -5.76
C ILE A 520 16.03 53.55 -5.57
N VAL A 521 16.48 52.86 -4.52
CA VAL A 521 16.00 51.52 -4.15
C VAL A 521 15.38 51.57 -2.77
N LEU A 522 14.08 51.27 -2.66
CA LEU A 522 13.42 50.97 -1.40
C LEU A 522 13.66 49.51 -1.03
N ILE A 523 14.05 49.26 0.21
CA ILE A 523 14.29 47.91 0.72
C ILE A 523 13.45 47.73 1.97
N ASN A 524 12.50 46.79 1.91
CA ASN A 524 11.67 46.40 3.05
C ASN A 524 12.19 45.08 3.63
N VAL A 525 12.12 44.96 4.95
CA VAL A 525 12.65 43.82 5.71
C VAL A 525 11.60 43.38 6.73
N VAL A 526 11.35 42.08 6.78
CA VAL A 526 10.59 41.44 7.87
C VAL A 526 11.53 40.39 8.48
N VAL A 527 11.72 40.47 9.80
CA VAL A 527 12.49 39.49 10.58
C VAL A 527 11.51 38.61 11.34
N THR A 528 11.66 37.30 11.17
CA THR A 528 10.74 36.30 11.72
C THR A 528 11.46 35.20 12.50
N GLU A 529 10.72 34.54 13.38
CA GLU A 529 11.13 33.31 14.07
C GLU A 529 10.18 32.18 13.67
N THR A 530 10.71 31.05 13.19
CA THR A 530 9.91 29.84 12.97
C THR A 530 9.53 29.24 14.33
N ILE A 531 8.26 29.34 14.70
CA ILE A 531 7.72 28.76 15.95
C ILE A 531 6.77 27.60 15.67
N GLN A 532 6.55 26.75 16.68
CA GLN A 532 5.46 25.76 16.69
C GLN A 532 4.43 26.18 17.73
N VAL A 533 3.19 26.43 17.31
CA VAL A 533 2.13 26.98 18.18
C VAL A 533 0.77 26.36 17.84
N PRO A 534 -0.06 25.97 18.82
CA PRO A 534 -1.40 25.47 18.56
C PRO A 534 -2.34 26.64 18.28
N LEU A 535 -2.86 26.72 17.05
CA LEU A 535 -3.70 27.83 16.60
C LEU A 535 -5.17 27.43 16.58
N VAL A 536 -6.06 28.35 16.96
CA VAL A 536 -7.50 28.13 16.87
C VAL A 536 -7.95 28.29 15.42
N THR A 537 -8.68 27.30 14.93
CA THR A 537 -9.29 27.31 13.59
C THR A 537 -10.58 28.12 13.58
N GLY A 538 -10.83 28.89 12.53
CA GLY A 538 -12.01 29.75 12.39
C GLY A 538 -12.22 30.28 10.97
N ASP A 539 -13.18 31.17 10.77
CA ASP A 539 -13.71 31.48 9.43
C ASP A 539 -13.09 32.72 8.75
N PHE A 540 -11.99 33.30 9.27
CA PHE A 540 -11.47 34.58 8.77
C PHE A 540 -11.00 34.54 7.31
N SER A 541 -10.06 33.64 7.02
CA SER A 541 -9.48 33.45 5.69
C SER A 541 -8.68 32.16 5.65
N LEU A 542 -8.55 31.56 4.47
CA LEU A 542 -7.81 30.31 4.30
C LEU A 542 -6.31 30.58 4.16
N PHE A 543 -5.50 29.86 4.94
CA PHE A 543 -4.04 29.95 4.93
C PHE A 543 -3.43 28.59 4.58
N LYS A 544 -2.36 28.58 3.77
CA LYS A 544 -1.58 27.36 3.50
C LYS A 544 -0.52 27.17 4.58
N LEU A 545 -0.84 26.42 5.64
CA LEU A 545 0.05 26.23 6.80
C LEU A 545 0.69 24.85 6.80
N GLU A 546 1.88 24.76 7.42
CA GLU A 546 2.52 23.48 7.73
C GLU A 546 2.02 23.00 9.11
N GLN A 547 1.10 22.03 9.10
CA GLN A 547 0.62 21.37 10.31
C GLN A 547 1.65 20.34 10.78
N VAL A 548 1.89 20.29 12.09
CA VAL A 548 2.73 19.28 12.75
C VAL A 548 1.82 18.15 13.22
N ILE A 549 2.06 16.95 12.69
CA ILE A 549 1.27 15.74 12.99
C ILE A 549 1.86 15.02 14.19
N GLY A 550 3.19 14.88 14.24
CA GLY A 550 3.87 14.22 15.34
C GLY A 550 5.36 14.54 15.38
N GLU A 551 5.90 14.54 16.61
CA GLU A 551 7.33 14.64 16.88
C GLU A 551 7.76 13.48 17.78
N GLY A 552 8.96 12.97 17.55
CA GLY A 552 9.50 11.85 18.33
C GLY A 552 11.01 11.92 18.46
N VAL A 553 11.51 11.49 19.62
CA VAL A 553 12.94 11.22 19.83
C VAL A 553 13.11 9.75 20.13
N ARG A 554 14.00 9.09 19.38
CA ARG A 554 14.39 7.70 19.63
C ARG A 554 15.90 7.62 19.79
N GLN A 555 16.35 7.21 20.98
CA GLN A 555 17.73 6.78 21.18
C GLN A 555 17.86 5.29 20.87
N ILE A 556 18.86 4.91 20.07
CA ILE A 556 19.20 3.53 19.76
C ILE A 556 20.68 3.26 20.03
N LEU A 557 20.96 2.05 20.51
CA LEU A 557 22.32 1.52 20.63
C LEU A 557 22.68 0.76 19.36
N VAL A 558 23.56 1.33 18.54
CA VAL A 558 24.06 0.68 17.32
C VAL A 558 25.33 -0.09 17.63
N GLU A 559 25.28 -1.39 17.38
CA GLU A 559 26.36 -2.36 17.59
C GLU A 559 26.53 -3.20 16.31
N ARG A 560 27.76 -3.60 15.98
CA ARG A 560 28.03 -4.52 14.87
C ARG A 560 27.51 -5.91 15.21
N ARG A 561 26.31 -6.22 14.72
CA ARG A 561 25.66 -7.53 14.82
C ARG A 561 25.82 -8.26 13.50
N GLU A 562 26.43 -9.43 13.53
CA GLU A 562 26.35 -10.36 12.42
C GLU A 562 25.03 -11.13 12.57
N ARG A 563 24.26 -11.31 11.49
CA ARG A 563 23.35 -12.46 11.46
C ARG A 563 24.25 -13.69 11.51
N ILE A 564 24.04 -14.59 12.47
CA ILE A 564 24.64 -15.93 12.38
C ILE A 564 24.30 -16.43 10.96
N PRO A 565 25.29 -16.75 10.11
CA PRO A 565 25.00 -17.22 8.77
C PRO A 565 24.16 -18.49 8.94
N VAL A 566 22.88 -18.38 8.59
CA VAL A 566 21.98 -19.52 8.63
C VAL A 566 22.54 -20.46 7.58
N THR A 567 23.18 -21.55 8.01
CA THR A 567 23.61 -22.62 7.11
C THR A 567 22.39 -22.97 6.26
N PRO A 568 22.48 -22.99 4.92
CA PRO A 568 21.32 -23.21 4.08
C PRO A 568 20.69 -24.55 4.46
N VAL A 569 19.57 -24.47 5.18
CA VAL A 569 18.89 -25.63 5.74
C VAL A 569 18.24 -26.36 4.58
N ARG A 570 18.91 -27.43 4.15
CA ARG A 570 18.39 -28.39 3.18
C ARG A 570 17.62 -29.45 3.98
N ASN A 571 16.30 -29.40 3.91
CA ASN A 571 15.45 -30.38 4.58
C ASN A 571 14.86 -31.33 3.53
N VAL A 572 14.93 -32.63 3.84
CA VAL A 572 14.13 -33.68 3.22
C VAL A 572 13.09 -34.07 4.27
N VAL A 573 11.81 -33.95 3.96
CA VAL A 573 10.71 -34.43 4.79
C VAL A 573 10.25 -35.76 4.21
N VAL A 574 10.16 -36.79 5.05
CA VAL A 574 9.66 -38.12 4.69
C VAL A 574 8.47 -38.47 5.56
N GLU A 575 7.52 -39.21 5.00
CA GLU A 575 6.44 -39.87 5.71
C GLU A 575 6.57 -41.39 5.52
N VAL A 576 6.17 -42.17 6.53
CA VAL A 576 6.11 -43.64 6.46
C VAL A 576 4.67 -44.05 6.15
N VAL A 577 4.45 -44.62 4.97
CA VAL A 577 3.16 -45.14 4.54
C VAL A 577 2.99 -46.58 5.06
N VAL A 578 1.83 -46.85 5.66
CA VAL A 578 1.44 -48.16 6.20
C VAL A 578 0.26 -48.69 5.38
N PRO A 579 0.46 -49.66 4.46
CA PRO A 579 -0.64 -50.19 3.65
C PRO A 579 -1.67 -50.95 4.51
N PRO A 580 -2.97 -50.92 4.17
CA PRO A 580 -3.97 -51.74 4.84
C PRO A 580 -3.83 -53.23 4.49
N ALA A 581 -4.36 -54.10 5.35
CA ALA A 581 -4.55 -55.53 5.05
C ALA A 581 -5.50 -55.72 3.86
N GLY A 582 -5.20 -56.67 2.98
CA GLY A 582 -6.07 -57.00 1.85
C GLY A 582 -7.22 -57.92 2.29
N ILE A 583 -8.42 -57.71 1.75
CA ILE A 583 -9.57 -58.60 2.00
C ILE A 583 -9.76 -59.51 0.78
N VAL A 584 -9.79 -60.83 1.00
CA VAL A 584 -10.10 -61.82 -0.03
C VAL A 584 -11.46 -62.46 0.26
N THR A 585 -12.30 -62.60 -0.78
CA THR A 585 -13.65 -63.18 -0.66
C THR A 585 -13.89 -64.27 -1.69
N GLY A 586 -14.72 -65.24 -1.33
CA GLY A 586 -15.19 -66.28 -2.22
C GLY A 586 -16.58 -66.76 -1.82
N ARG A 587 -17.39 -67.17 -2.81
CA ARG A 587 -18.78 -67.62 -2.62
C ARG A 587 -19.03 -68.90 -3.40
N GLN A 588 -19.79 -69.82 -2.83
CA GLN A 588 -20.21 -71.06 -3.50
C GLN A 588 -21.64 -71.45 -3.10
N GLN A 589 -22.46 -71.72 -4.10
CA GLN A 589 -23.80 -72.30 -3.92
C GLN A 589 -23.75 -73.82 -4.13
N ILE A 590 -24.49 -74.60 -3.34
CA ILE A 590 -24.68 -76.05 -3.55
C ILE A 590 -26.15 -76.46 -3.40
N ILE A 591 -26.47 -77.67 -3.87
CA ILE A 591 -27.77 -78.31 -3.72
C ILE A 591 -27.61 -79.60 -2.93
N VAL A 592 -28.43 -79.76 -1.89
CA VAL A 592 -28.54 -80.99 -1.08
C VAL A 592 -29.92 -81.60 -1.30
N GLU A 593 -29.96 -82.74 -2.00
CA GLU A 593 -31.18 -83.56 -2.09
C GLU A 593 -31.35 -84.44 -0.86
N ASN A 594 -32.57 -84.53 -0.34
CA ASN A 594 -32.90 -85.45 0.72
C ASN A 594 -34.30 -86.08 0.54
N VAL A 595 -34.49 -87.29 1.04
CA VAL A 595 -35.81 -87.95 1.12
C VAL A 595 -36.00 -88.46 2.54
N VAL A 596 -37.06 -88.00 3.22
CA VAL A 596 -37.42 -88.48 4.57
C VAL A 596 -38.71 -89.29 4.51
N GLU A 597 -38.75 -90.42 5.22
CA GLU A 597 -39.99 -91.16 5.48
C GLU A 597 -40.70 -90.54 6.69
N LEU A 598 -41.96 -90.16 6.50
CA LEU A 598 -42.83 -89.67 7.57
C LEU A 598 -43.29 -90.85 8.42
N PRO A 599 -43.36 -90.72 9.76
CA PRO A 599 -43.69 -91.84 10.66
C PRO A 599 -45.13 -92.37 10.49
N GLN A 600 -45.95 -91.69 9.69
CA GLN A 600 -47.29 -92.08 9.25
C GLN A 600 -47.63 -91.32 7.96
N PRO A 601 -48.59 -91.79 7.13
CA PRO A 601 -49.04 -91.06 5.96
C PRO A 601 -49.54 -89.64 6.29
N ALA A 602 -49.16 -88.68 5.45
CA ALA A 602 -49.59 -87.30 5.49
C ALA A 602 -50.51 -86.96 4.32
N VAL A 603 -51.55 -86.16 4.57
CA VAL A 603 -52.43 -85.59 3.54
C VAL A 603 -51.77 -84.39 2.87
N LYS A 604 -51.03 -83.59 3.65
CA LYS A 604 -50.23 -82.46 3.16
C LYS A 604 -49.13 -82.08 4.13
N ILE A 605 -48.08 -81.45 3.61
CA ILE A 605 -47.10 -80.73 4.42
C ILE A 605 -47.69 -79.36 4.79
N LYS A 606 -47.48 -78.95 6.05
CA LYS A 606 -47.83 -77.62 6.55
C LYS A 606 -46.66 -76.66 6.31
N GLU A 607 -45.46 -77.08 6.70
CA GLU A 607 -44.27 -76.23 6.75
C GLU A 607 -43.00 -77.09 6.84
N VAL A 608 -41.88 -76.59 6.33
CA VAL A 608 -40.55 -77.17 6.55
C VAL A 608 -39.63 -76.06 7.03
N GLN A 609 -39.11 -76.18 8.24
CA GLN A 609 -38.14 -75.25 8.83
C GLN A 609 -36.76 -75.89 8.83
N GLY A 610 -35.71 -75.11 8.61
CA GLY A 610 -34.32 -75.57 8.61
C GLY A 610 -33.40 -74.55 9.27
N GLU A 611 -32.48 -75.04 10.10
CA GLU A 611 -31.43 -74.25 10.75
C GLU A 611 -30.08 -74.96 10.59
N ILE A 612 -29.01 -74.20 10.38
CA ILE A 612 -27.66 -74.73 10.28
C ILE A 612 -27.01 -74.76 11.68
N SER A 613 -26.46 -75.91 12.09
CA SER A 613 -25.60 -76.05 13.26
C SER A 613 -24.27 -76.70 12.92
N ASP A 614 -23.37 -76.71 13.91
CA ASP A 614 -22.11 -77.46 13.89
C ASP A 614 -21.18 -77.09 12.72
N LEU A 615 -21.27 -75.84 12.23
CA LEU A 615 -20.37 -75.31 11.19
C LEU A 615 -18.90 -75.41 11.62
N ARG A 616 -18.09 -75.97 10.73
CA ARG A 616 -16.64 -76.09 10.85
C ARG A 616 -16.05 -75.77 9.50
N ALA A 617 -15.09 -74.86 9.45
CA ALA A 617 -14.41 -74.52 8.22
C ALA A 617 -12.90 -74.63 8.39
N ARG A 618 -12.21 -75.01 7.30
CA ARG A 618 -10.75 -75.08 7.23
C ARG A 618 -10.27 -74.84 5.81
N VAL A 619 -9.16 -74.11 5.67
CA VAL A 619 -8.39 -74.09 4.44
C VAL A 619 -7.83 -75.50 4.23
N ILE A 620 -8.09 -76.13 3.08
CA ILE A 620 -7.55 -77.47 2.76
C ILE A 620 -6.33 -77.41 1.85
N PHE A 621 -6.29 -76.42 0.96
CA PHE A 621 -5.16 -76.05 0.10
C PHE A 621 -5.20 -74.53 -0.07
N ASN A 622 -4.11 -73.93 -0.58
CA ASN A 622 -4.16 -72.53 -1.00
C ASN A 622 -5.36 -72.29 -1.93
N ASP A 623 -5.99 -71.14 -1.79
CA ASP A 623 -7.17 -70.71 -2.54
C ASP A 623 -8.46 -71.52 -2.28
N ALA A 624 -8.52 -72.45 -1.31
CA ALA A 624 -9.70 -73.32 -1.12
C ALA A 624 -10.06 -73.65 0.34
N VAL A 625 -11.31 -73.33 0.74
CA VAL A 625 -11.88 -73.56 2.07
C VAL A 625 -12.99 -74.61 2.03
N LEU A 626 -12.81 -75.68 2.80
CA LEU A 626 -13.83 -76.70 3.04
C LEU A 626 -14.65 -76.31 4.27
N ILE A 627 -15.98 -76.29 4.12
CA ILE A 627 -16.96 -75.99 5.16
C ILE A 627 -17.84 -77.22 5.35
N ASP A 628 -17.83 -77.80 6.54
CA ASP A 628 -18.70 -78.90 6.96
C ASP A 628 -19.76 -78.38 7.95
N GLY A 629 -20.99 -78.88 7.89
CA GLY A 629 -22.07 -78.48 8.79
C GLY A 629 -23.26 -79.45 8.82
N ILE A 630 -24.27 -79.15 9.63
CA ILE A 630 -25.49 -79.95 9.75
C ILE A 630 -26.72 -79.05 9.59
N ILE A 631 -27.61 -79.37 8.65
CA ILE A 631 -28.96 -78.80 8.59
C ILE A 631 -29.84 -79.59 9.56
N ASN A 632 -30.26 -78.96 10.66
CA ASN A 632 -31.35 -79.46 11.50
C ASN A 632 -32.66 -78.99 10.90
N LYS A 633 -33.55 -79.92 10.57
CA LYS A 633 -34.76 -79.62 9.81
C LYS A 633 -35.97 -80.19 10.53
N GLN A 634 -37.04 -79.41 10.63
CA GLN A 634 -38.31 -79.84 11.21
C GLN A 634 -39.42 -79.72 10.15
N VAL A 635 -39.98 -80.88 9.79
CA VAL A 635 -41.08 -80.99 8.83
C VAL A 635 -42.38 -81.09 9.61
N PHE A 636 -43.27 -80.11 9.45
CA PHE A 636 -44.62 -80.14 10.00
C PHE A 636 -45.59 -80.66 8.93
N PHE A 637 -46.38 -81.69 9.26
CA PHE A 637 -47.30 -82.34 8.32
C PHE A 637 -48.65 -82.65 8.98
N VAL A 638 -49.69 -82.80 8.16
CA VAL A 638 -51.05 -83.10 8.59
C VAL A 638 -51.33 -84.58 8.32
N GLY A 639 -51.63 -85.35 9.37
CA GLY A 639 -52.04 -86.75 9.23
C GLY A 639 -53.45 -86.89 8.64
N GLU A 640 -53.84 -88.12 8.29
CA GLU A 640 -55.20 -88.43 7.80
C GLU A 640 -56.30 -88.11 8.83
N ASP A 641 -55.95 -88.06 10.11
CA ASP A 641 -56.79 -87.63 11.23
C ASP A 641 -56.92 -86.09 11.37
N GLY A 642 -56.29 -85.32 10.48
CA GLY A 642 -56.27 -83.86 10.52
C GLY A 642 -55.33 -83.26 11.58
N VAL A 643 -54.62 -84.08 12.37
CA VAL A 643 -53.73 -83.60 13.43
C VAL A 643 -52.36 -83.24 12.84
N VAL A 644 -51.90 -82.03 13.15
CA VAL A 644 -50.54 -81.55 12.80
C VAL A 644 -49.51 -82.26 13.68
N ARG A 645 -48.52 -82.88 13.05
CA ARG A 645 -47.36 -83.51 13.70
C ARG A 645 -46.06 -82.96 13.11
N SER A 646 -44.94 -83.24 13.75
CA SER A 646 -43.62 -82.91 13.20
C SER A 646 -42.64 -84.08 13.27
N VAL A 647 -41.74 -84.15 12.30
CA VAL A 647 -40.54 -85.00 12.34
C VAL A 647 -39.31 -84.11 12.21
N THR A 648 -38.27 -84.41 12.99
CA THR A 648 -37.00 -83.69 12.98
C THR A 648 -35.91 -84.56 12.36
N GLU A 649 -35.05 -83.94 11.57
CA GLU A 649 -33.99 -84.59 10.81
C GLU A 649 -32.68 -83.80 10.92
N ARG A 650 -31.53 -84.46 10.80
CA ARG A 650 -30.20 -83.84 10.80
C ARG A 650 -29.45 -84.28 9.53
N ILE A 651 -29.24 -83.36 8.60
CA ILE A 651 -28.62 -83.64 7.29
C ILE A 651 -27.22 -83.01 7.26
N PRO A 652 -26.14 -83.80 7.24
CA PRO A 652 -24.79 -83.26 7.09
C PRO A 652 -24.57 -82.73 5.67
N PHE A 653 -23.78 -81.67 5.54
CA PHE A 653 -23.35 -81.11 4.26
C PHE A 653 -21.87 -80.72 4.30
N SER A 654 -21.26 -80.65 3.11
CA SER A 654 -19.89 -80.16 2.89
C SER A 654 -19.86 -79.27 1.65
N ILE A 655 -19.25 -78.08 1.74
CA ILE A 655 -19.09 -77.10 0.67
C ILE A 655 -17.60 -76.80 0.50
N LEU A 656 -17.12 -76.74 -0.74
CA LEU A 656 -15.78 -76.25 -1.06
C LEU A 656 -15.89 -74.87 -1.73
N VAL A 657 -15.36 -73.84 -1.07
CA VAL A 657 -15.37 -72.46 -1.56
C VAL A 657 -13.96 -72.08 -2.06
N THR A 658 -13.86 -71.61 -3.29
CA THR A 658 -12.61 -71.05 -3.83
C THR A 658 -12.49 -69.58 -3.41
N VAL A 659 -11.39 -69.22 -2.73
CA VAL A 659 -11.10 -67.89 -2.19
C VAL A 659 -9.68 -67.50 -2.61
N PRO A 660 -9.47 -66.86 -3.77
CA PRO A 660 -8.13 -66.55 -4.26
C PRO A 660 -7.30 -65.73 -3.27
N GLY A 661 -6.09 -66.18 -2.97
CA GLY A 661 -5.16 -65.56 -2.02
C GLY A 661 -5.24 -66.09 -0.59
N ILE A 662 -6.17 -66.99 -0.24
CA ILE A 662 -6.25 -67.54 1.11
C ILE A 662 -5.19 -68.63 1.36
N THR A 663 -4.53 -68.57 2.52
CA THR A 663 -3.54 -69.55 2.97
C THR A 663 -3.94 -70.14 4.34
N PRO A 664 -3.38 -71.30 4.76
CA PRO A 664 -3.77 -71.94 6.03
C PRO A 664 -3.62 -71.07 7.29
N GLU A 665 -2.74 -70.08 7.27
CA GLU A 665 -2.49 -69.15 8.38
C GLU A 665 -3.33 -67.85 8.29
N THR A 666 -4.16 -67.70 7.25
CA THR A 666 -4.99 -66.49 7.05
C THR A 666 -6.20 -66.56 7.99
N PRO A 667 -6.45 -65.57 8.87
CA PRO A 667 -7.69 -65.51 9.63
C PRO A 667 -8.86 -65.29 8.67
N PHE A 668 -9.93 -66.08 8.84
CA PHE A 668 -11.11 -66.02 7.96
C PHE A 668 -12.40 -66.25 8.73
N SER A 669 -13.49 -65.70 8.19
CA SER A 669 -14.86 -65.88 8.65
C SER A 669 -15.68 -66.59 7.57
N VAL A 670 -16.72 -67.30 8.01
CA VAL A 670 -17.60 -68.08 7.13
C VAL A 670 -19.06 -67.84 7.51
N ALA A 671 -19.88 -67.54 6.52
CA ALA A 671 -21.33 -67.56 6.61
C ALA A 671 -21.88 -68.66 5.69
N VAL A 672 -22.88 -69.42 6.15
CA VAL A 672 -23.66 -70.33 5.31
C VAL A 672 -25.13 -70.09 5.60
N GLU A 673 -25.93 -69.91 4.56
CA GLU A 673 -27.37 -69.67 4.63
C GLU A 673 -28.16 -70.71 3.84
N ILE A 674 -29.38 -70.99 4.28
CA ILE A 674 -30.34 -71.80 3.52
C ILE A 674 -31.14 -70.84 2.65
N GLU A 675 -30.85 -70.81 1.36
CA GLU A 675 -31.51 -69.93 0.40
C GLU A 675 -32.93 -70.42 0.09
N ASN A 676 -33.13 -71.74 -0.01
CA ASN A 676 -34.44 -72.33 -0.32
C ASN A 676 -34.54 -73.79 0.15
N ILE A 677 -35.74 -74.21 0.57
CA ILE A 677 -36.13 -75.61 0.76
C ILE A 677 -37.41 -75.88 -0.04
N SER A 678 -37.26 -76.55 -1.19
CA SER A 678 -38.41 -77.02 -1.98
C SER A 678 -38.70 -78.49 -1.67
N PHE A 679 -39.98 -78.91 -1.75
CA PHE A 679 -40.38 -80.25 -1.34
C PHE A 679 -41.58 -80.82 -2.10
N THR A 680 -41.62 -82.14 -2.24
CA THR A 680 -42.67 -82.92 -2.92
C THR A 680 -43.02 -84.16 -2.11
N LEU A 681 -44.28 -84.26 -1.69
CA LEU A 681 -44.83 -85.41 -0.97
C LEU A 681 -45.21 -86.53 -1.96
N SER A 682 -44.93 -87.79 -1.61
CA SER A 682 -45.30 -88.95 -2.42
C SER A 682 -46.82 -89.18 -2.46
N PRO A 683 -47.38 -89.81 -3.51
CA PRO A 683 -48.82 -90.04 -3.62
C PRO A 683 -49.44 -90.91 -2.51
N ASP A 684 -48.63 -91.71 -1.81
CA ASP A 684 -49.03 -92.52 -0.66
C ASP A 684 -48.81 -91.80 0.69
N GLY A 685 -48.44 -90.51 0.66
CA GLY A 685 -48.27 -89.66 1.84
C GLY A 685 -47.07 -90.00 2.73
N ARG A 686 -46.23 -90.98 2.37
CA ARG A 686 -45.17 -91.50 3.26
C ARG A 686 -43.80 -90.88 3.07
N PHE A 687 -43.43 -90.41 1.88
CA PHE A 687 -42.08 -89.92 1.59
C PHE A 687 -42.10 -88.45 1.16
N LEU A 688 -41.25 -87.63 1.78
CA LEU A 688 -41.07 -86.23 1.41
C LEU A 688 -39.69 -86.03 0.79
N ARG A 689 -39.64 -85.94 -0.55
CA ARG A 689 -38.44 -85.52 -1.31
C ARG A 689 -38.25 -84.02 -1.14
N GLN A 690 -37.03 -83.60 -0.91
CA GLN A 690 -36.65 -82.23 -0.60
C GLN A 690 -35.38 -81.85 -1.34
N ILE A 691 -35.32 -80.62 -1.84
CA ILE A 691 -34.15 -80.04 -2.50
C ILE A 691 -33.83 -78.74 -1.75
N ILE A 692 -32.69 -78.74 -1.07
CA ILE A 692 -32.21 -77.66 -0.21
C ILE A 692 -31.08 -76.94 -0.95
N VAL A 693 -31.21 -75.63 -1.11
CA VAL A 693 -30.17 -74.77 -1.71
C VAL A 693 -29.42 -74.07 -0.58
N LEU A 694 -28.10 -74.21 -0.56
CA LEU A 694 -27.21 -73.53 0.39
C LEU A 694 -26.33 -72.53 -0.36
N ASN A 695 -26.15 -71.35 0.20
CA ASN A 695 -25.12 -70.40 -0.23
C ASN A 695 -24.09 -70.25 0.89
N ALA A 696 -22.81 -70.32 0.55
CA ALA A 696 -21.70 -70.13 1.48
C ALA A 696 -20.79 -68.98 1.03
N GLU A 697 -20.45 -68.10 1.95
CA GLU A 697 -19.51 -66.99 1.76
C GLU A 697 -18.34 -67.12 2.75
N VAL A 698 -17.13 -66.89 2.25
CA VAL A 698 -15.90 -66.89 3.03
C VAL A 698 -15.15 -65.59 2.80
N THR A 699 -14.73 -64.94 3.89
CA THR A 699 -13.97 -63.68 3.88
C THR A 699 -12.72 -63.85 4.72
N GLY A 700 -11.53 -63.63 4.13
CA GLY A 700 -10.24 -63.71 4.80
C GLY A 700 -9.46 -62.39 4.77
N GLU A 701 -8.68 -62.13 5.81
CA GLU A 701 -7.81 -60.94 5.93
C GLU A 701 -6.35 -61.34 5.68
N THR A 702 -5.74 -60.83 4.61
CA THR A 702 -4.35 -61.14 4.26
C THR A 702 -3.35 -60.32 5.09
N PRO A 703 -2.11 -60.80 5.28
CA PRO A 703 -1.11 -60.10 6.08
C PRO A 703 -0.83 -58.67 5.59
N VAL A 704 -0.66 -57.74 6.53
CA VAL A 704 -0.32 -56.33 6.28
C VAL A 704 1.04 -56.24 5.55
N PRO A 705 1.14 -55.56 4.40
CA PRO A 705 2.41 -55.31 3.71
C PRO A 705 3.39 -54.46 4.56
N GLU A 706 4.70 -54.62 4.33
CA GLU A 706 5.71 -53.84 5.06
C GLU A 706 5.57 -52.31 4.79
N PRO A 707 5.66 -51.45 5.81
CA PRO A 707 5.64 -49.99 5.63
C PRO A 707 6.83 -49.48 4.81
N PHE A 708 6.61 -48.46 3.98
CA PHE A 708 7.64 -47.85 3.13
C PHE A 708 7.70 -46.33 3.29
N GLN A 709 8.84 -45.72 2.96
CA GLN A 709 9.07 -44.28 3.07
C GLN A 709 8.89 -43.56 1.74
N VAL A 710 8.31 -42.36 1.79
CA VAL A 710 8.17 -41.45 0.65
C VAL A 710 8.59 -40.04 1.04
N VAL A 711 9.29 -39.34 0.14
CA VAL A 711 9.66 -37.93 0.34
C VAL A 711 8.46 -37.05 0.03
N THR A 712 8.09 -36.16 0.95
CA THR A 712 6.91 -35.29 0.84
C THR A 712 7.27 -33.83 0.58
N ALA A 713 8.47 -33.39 0.99
CA ALA A 713 9.01 -32.09 0.63
C ALA A 713 10.54 -32.10 0.61
N VAL A 714 11.12 -31.35 -0.33
CA VAL A 714 12.57 -31.03 -0.34
C VAL A 714 12.71 -29.53 -0.44
N THR A 715 13.28 -28.89 0.58
CA THR A 715 13.42 -27.43 0.62
C THR A 715 14.89 -27.01 0.70
N GLY A 716 15.26 -26.01 -0.09
CA GLY A 716 16.61 -25.43 -0.10
C GLY A 716 16.79 -24.40 -1.22
N PRO A 717 17.84 -23.54 -1.18
CA PRO A 717 18.04 -22.50 -2.17
C PRO A 717 18.24 -23.08 -3.58
N GLY A 718 17.37 -22.71 -4.52
CA GLY A 718 17.41 -23.18 -5.91
C GLY A 718 16.97 -24.62 -6.14
N ILE A 719 16.35 -25.27 -5.15
CA ILE A 719 15.72 -26.59 -5.33
C ILE A 719 14.33 -26.42 -5.96
N VAL A 720 14.04 -27.24 -6.96
CA VAL A 720 12.74 -27.37 -7.63
C VAL A 720 12.23 -28.78 -7.37
N THR A 721 10.95 -28.92 -7.03
CA THR A 721 10.27 -30.21 -6.83
C THR A 721 9.01 -30.29 -7.67
N GLU A 722 8.69 -31.49 -8.15
CA GLU A 722 7.40 -31.85 -8.71
C GLU A 722 6.72 -32.81 -7.72
N THR A 723 5.43 -32.61 -7.46
CA THR A 723 4.67 -33.39 -6.47
C THR A 723 3.34 -33.85 -7.04
N VAL A 724 2.85 -34.96 -6.50
CA VAL A 724 1.48 -35.48 -6.71
C VAL A 724 0.79 -35.59 -5.35
N LEU A 725 -0.47 -35.18 -5.27
CA LEU A 725 -1.27 -35.30 -4.05
C LEU A 725 -1.80 -36.74 -3.94
N VAL A 726 -1.51 -37.41 -2.82
CA VAL A 726 -1.94 -38.79 -2.57
C VAL A 726 -2.66 -38.91 -1.22
N GLY A 727 -3.61 -39.84 -1.13
CA GLY A 727 -4.22 -40.28 0.12
C GLY A 727 -3.59 -41.58 0.59
N ALA A 728 -3.08 -41.63 1.82
CA ALA A 728 -2.55 -42.88 2.38
C ALA A 728 -2.61 -42.91 3.91
N PRO A 729 -2.65 -44.10 4.54
CA PRO A 729 -2.41 -44.24 5.98
C PRO A 729 -0.92 -44.01 6.26
N ILE A 730 -0.60 -43.04 7.11
CA ILE A 730 0.77 -42.71 7.52
C ILE A 730 0.99 -42.96 9.00
N GLN A 731 2.20 -43.37 9.36
CA GLN A 731 2.60 -43.57 10.75
C GLN A 731 2.91 -42.22 11.41
N THR A 732 2.03 -41.77 12.30
CA THR A 732 2.22 -40.60 13.14
C THR A 732 2.74 -41.01 14.54
N PRO A 733 3.19 -40.05 15.39
CA PRO A 733 3.52 -40.33 16.79
C PRO A 733 2.31 -40.78 17.65
N THR A 734 1.09 -40.56 17.17
CA THR A 734 -0.18 -40.86 17.85
C THR A 734 -0.85 -42.16 17.37
N GLY A 735 -0.49 -42.66 16.18
CA GLY A 735 -1.06 -43.88 15.61
C GLY A 735 -0.84 -43.96 14.09
N VAL A 736 -1.65 -44.76 13.40
CA VAL A 736 -1.76 -44.69 11.94
C VAL A 736 -2.96 -43.82 11.60
N GLU A 737 -2.75 -42.77 10.81
CA GLU A 737 -3.80 -41.82 10.41
C GLU A 737 -3.84 -41.73 8.88
N VAL A 738 -5.04 -41.77 8.29
CA VAL A 738 -5.21 -41.55 6.84
C VAL A 738 -5.17 -40.04 6.58
N ARG A 739 -4.20 -39.61 5.76
CA ARG A 739 -4.01 -38.19 5.41
C ARG A 739 -3.81 -38.04 3.91
N GLU A 740 -4.29 -36.92 3.37
CA GLU A 740 -3.85 -36.44 2.05
C GLU A 740 -2.55 -35.64 2.22
N PHE A 741 -1.55 -35.89 1.38
CA PHE A 741 -0.28 -35.17 1.40
C PHE A 741 0.43 -35.20 0.04
N PRO A 742 1.24 -34.18 -0.27
CA PRO A 742 2.06 -34.20 -1.48
C PRO A 742 3.19 -35.22 -1.32
N VAL A 743 3.42 -36.02 -2.35
CA VAL A 743 4.61 -36.87 -2.51
C VAL A 743 5.43 -36.35 -3.68
N VAL A 744 6.74 -36.27 -3.47
CA VAL A 744 7.70 -35.79 -4.47
C VAL A 744 7.90 -36.88 -5.53
N THR A 745 7.53 -36.59 -6.76
CA THR A 745 7.79 -37.44 -7.94
C THR A 745 9.07 -37.01 -8.66
N ASN A 746 9.53 -35.78 -8.47
CA ASN A 746 10.79 -35.31 -9.05
C ASN A 746 11.44 -34.20 -8.21
N VAL A 747 12.78 -34.15 -8.22
CA VAL A 747 13.54 -33.10 -7.55
C VAL A 747 14.84 -32.81 -8.29
N SER A 748 15.16 -31.52 -8.42
CA SER A 748 16.42 -31.05 -9.01
C SER A 748 16.88 -29.76 -8.32
N GLY A 749 18.19 -29.48 -8.33
CA GLY A 749 18.73 -28.29 -7.68
C GLY A 749 20.22 -28.37 -7.34
N PRO A 750 20.85 -27.24 -6.97
CA PRO A 750 22.28 -27.16 -6.74
C PRO A 750 22.71 -27.94 -5.49
N GLY A 751 23.60 -28.92 -5.69
CA GLY A 751 24.23 -29.72 -4.64
C GLY A 751 23.45 -30.95 -4.20
N ILE A 752 22.42 -31.37 -4.94
CA ILE A 752 21.92 -32.75 -4.90
C ILE A 752 22.99 -33.63 -5.56
N GLU A 753 23.39 -34.71 -4.90
CA GLU A 753 24.36 -35.70 -5.38
C GLU A 753 23.65 -36.91 -5.99
N ARG A 754 22.59 -37.40 -5.33
CA ARG A 754 21.84 -38.59 -5.75
C ARG A 754 20.38 -38.49 -5.30
N VAL A 755 19.48 -39.04 -6.11
CA VAL A 755 18.04 -39.17 -5.81
C VAL A 755 17.68 -40.64 -5.95
N GLU A 756 17.04 -41.21 -4.93
CA GLU A 756 16.53 -42.58 -4.97
C GLU A 756 15.03 -42.59 -5.26
N ARG A 757 14.57 -43.61 -5.99
CA ARG A 757 13.19 -43.73 -6.47
C ARG A 757 12.70 -45.16 -6.36
N ALA A 758 11.40 -45.31 -6.14
CA ALA A 758 10.70 -46.59 -6.17
C ALA A 758 9.31 -46.43 -6.78
N VAL A 759 8.77 -47.52 -7.35
CA VAL A 759 7.36 -47.60 -7.74
C VAL A 759 6.57 -48.18 -6.57
N VAL A 760 5.57 -47.43 -6.11
CA VAL A 760 4.73 -47.76 -4.94
C VAL A 760 3.26 -47.67 -5.31
N LEU A 761 2.38 -48.36 -4.58
CA LEU A 761 0.93 -48.25 -4.76
C LEU A 761 0.38 -47.17 -3.81
N LEU A 762 -0.18 -46.10 -4.38
CA LEU A 762 -0.79 -44.99 -3.64
C LEU A 762 -2.09 -44.55 -4.31
N ASP A 763 -3.08 -44.11 -3.51
CA ASP A 763 -4.33 -43.54 -4.02
C ASP A 763 -4.08 -42.07 -4.41
N VAL A 764 -4.37 -41.69 -5.66
CA VAL A 764 -4.02 -40.36 -6.20
C VAL A 764 -5.26 -39.46 -6.17
N VAL A 765 -5.19 -38.39 -5.37
CA VAL A 765 -6.37 -37.57 -5.09
C VAL A 765 -6.83 -36.86 -6.38
N ASN A 766 -8.10 -37.06 -6.74
CA ASN A 766 -8.76 -36.57 -7.95
C ASN A 766 -8.40 -37.26 -9.27
N ASP A 767 -7.82 -38.47 -9.28
CA ASP A 767 -7.59 -39.22 -10.52
C ASP A 767 -8.85 -39.90 -11.11
N GLY A 768 -9.93 -40.01 -10.31
CA GLY A 768 -11.18 -40.65 -10.67
C GLY A 768 -11.26 -42.17 -10.40
N ASN A 769 -10.23 -42.75 -9.77
CA ASN A 769 -10.13 -44.16 -9.41
C ASN A 769 -9.78 -44.32 -7.92
N PRO A 770 -10.73 -44.77 -7.07
CA PRO A 770 -10.54 -44.87 -5.61
C PRO A 770 -9.68 -46.08 -5.17
N ASN A 771 -8.80 -46.59 -6.04
CA ASN A 771 -7.96 -47.75 -5.78
C ASN A 771 -6.49 -47.37 -5.99
N PRO A 772 -5.57 -47.73 -5.07
CA PRO A 772 -4.15 -47.40 -5.20
C PRO A 772 -3.53 -47.80 -6.54
N VAL A 773 -2.87 -46.84 -7.20
CA VAL A 773 -2.21 -47.00 -8.50
C VAL A 773 -0.68 -47.02 -8.36
N PRO A 774 0.05 -47.70 -9.25
CA PRO A 774 1.51 -47.70 -9.24
C PRO A 774 2.06 -46.35 -9.70
N ILE A 775 2.73 -45.64 -8.79
CA ILE A 775 3.35 -44.33 -9.02
C ILE A 775 4.85 -44.39 -8.68
N GLU A 776 5.69 -43.81 -9.54
CA GLU A 776 7.12 -43.64 -9.26
C GLU A 776 7.34 -42.40 -8.38
N VAL A 777 7.91 -42.60 -7.20
CA VAL A 777 8.11 -41.56 -6.17
C VAL A 777 9.56 -41.51 -5.73
N VAL A 778 9.97 -40.35 -5.21
CA VAL A 778 11.28 -40.16 -4.58
C VAL A 778 11.24 -40.73 -3.17
N THR A 779 12.19 -41.61 -2.84
CA THR A 779 12.30 -42.28 -1.54
C THR A 779 13.42 -41.70 -0.66
N ASP A 780 14.49 -41.17 -1.27
CA ASP A 780 15.56 -40.46 -0.56
C ASP A 780 16.25 -39.42 -1.48
N VAL A 781 16.84 -38.38 -0.88
CA VAL A 781 17.56 -37.30 -1.57
C VAL A 781 18.85 -36.98 -0.83
N ILE A 782 19.97 -37.36 -1.46
CA ILE A 782 21.31 -37.22 -0.88
C ILE A 782 21.95 -35.96 -1.44
N PHE A 783 22.39 -35.08 -0.54
CA PHE A 783 23.10 -33.86 -0.87
C PHE A 783 24.61 -34.05 -0.76
N ALA A 784 25.35 -33.47 -1.72
CA ALA A 784 26.80 -33.42 -1.68
C ALA A 784 27.27 -32.71 -0.39
N VAL A 785 28.21 -33.35 0.31
CA VAL A 785 28.79 -32.79 1.54
C VAL A 785 29.59 -31.54 1.20
N THR A 786 29.04 -30.36 1.49
CA THR A 786 29.79 -29.10 1.41
C THR A 786 30.96 -29.19 2.40
N PRO A 787 32.22 -29.18 1.94
CA PRO A 787 33.35 -29.17 2.87
C PRO A 787 33.26 -27.89 3.71
N LEU A 788 33.34 -28.04 5.04
CA LEU A 788 33.49 -26.92 5.95
C LEU A 788 34.68 -26.09 5.47
N GLN A 789 34.42 -24.88 4.97
CA GLN A 789 35.49 -23.95 4.62
C GLN A 789 36.36 -23.77 5.86
N THR A 790 37.59 -24.26 5.76
CA THR A 790 38.57 -24.10 6.83
C THR A 790 38.87 -22.62 6.87
N VAL A 791 38.35 -21.94 7.90
CA VAL A 791 38.62 -20.52 8.13
C VAL A 791 40.14 -20.39 8.27
N ARG A 792 40.79 -19.88 7.23
CA ARG A 792 42.20 -19.48 7.33
C ARG A 792 42.26 -18.31 8.30
N ALA A 793 43.14 -18.46 9.29
CA ALA A 793 43.35 -17.53 10.40
C ALA A 793 43.83 -16.15 9.93
#